data_AF-A0A6I9Z0A5-F1
#
_entry.id   AF-A0A6I9Z0A5-F1
#
_cell.length_a   1.000
_cell.length_b   1.000
_cell.length_c   1.000
_cell.angle_alpha   90.00
_cell.angle_beta   90.00
_cell.angle_gamma   90.00
#
_symmetry.space_group_name_H-M   'P 1'
#
loop_
_entity.id
_entity.type
_entity.pdbx_description
1 polymer ?
#
loop_
_entity_poly.entity_id
_entity_poly.type
_entity_poly.pdbx_seq_one_letter_code
_entity_poly.pdbx_strand_id
1 'polypeptide(L)'
;MFSLLMCHYAKQGALKKIGWLFCMLEENDLKPNLDCYMAVLNCMGRIKTEPRIISRCIEQLESDGFSLQSFFKDSTYEDNEVKMILAAIQRVKPDFQPEFFSPPTTTIPLLDKFYKKVKFESLCYLRGFILPSFQTVFSLPALGECVTVLAKELGTRIYNKYTILRKSCTISEVNFEKTYDSYVQLLARNNKQVNGFLPREYWEKLRAEVGYSPSLISKQAVWPPSLLIQLGFQLIELMVQTLKLDHSLLPSLPETSVIPVLYHVYSFRGTKQIGFIKPHYLLIRILQEASETTLTFDSFVLPMQCPPVPWVSSHFGAYTLSPVKLMRCQDGVIQHDLLLDECPHDHLCLVLDALNFLGNCPWKVNQPVLDVIISIFNDKGDEKLDVPPPPSWEAKELARQLAESAPMSRMALKWRMAQCRKKTRETYGLRMDMLYKLSIAKHMKDEVFWFPHNLDFRGRTYPCPPHFNHLGGDFTRGILLFAEGKPLGPRGLDWLKIHLVNLTGLRKKHSLKERLAYADQIMADILDSADNPLTGKRWWMDTDEPWQVLACSMEIAKAVRSPDPSKYISHFPVHQDGSCNGLQHYAALGRDMLGAFSVNLTPSALPQDVYTSVAQQVELSRKNDAEKGVKIAQVLDGYVTRKVVKQTVMTVVYGVTQYGGRLQIEKQLKEIENFPKEDVWQASKYLVQLVFQSLSEMFSGSREIQNWLTESAWLISKTGQTVEWVTPLGLPIIQPYHNKKSILVKGDLQSIYLQSNYNVDQKPNTRKQKNAFPPNFIHSLDSSHMMLTALY
;
A
#
# COMPACT_ATOMS: atom_id res chain seq x y z
N MET A 1 -32.70 8.16 1.63
CA MET A 1 -33.06 8.69 0.28
C MET A 1 -33.89 9.96 0.39
N PHE A 2 -35.00 9.96 1.13
CA PHE A 2 -35.79 11.17 1.41
C PHE A 2 -34.95 12.32 1.97
N SER A 3 -34.14 12.07 3.00
CA SER A 3 -33.19 13.05 3.57
C SER A 3 -32.25 13.67 2.53
N LEU A 4 -31.66 12.88 1.62
CA LEU A 4 -30.79 13.38 0.55
C LEU A 4 -31.52 14.30 -0.43
N LEU A 5 -32.74 13.95 -0.82
CA LEU A 5 -33.59 14.78 -1.68
C LEU A 5 -34.00 16.08 -0.97
N MET A 6 -34.32 15.99 0.32
CA MET A 6 -34.61 17.17 1.14
C MET A 6 -33.40 18.10 1.21
N CYS A 7 -32.18 17.58 1.44
CA CYS A 7 -30.95 18.38 1.43
C CYS A 7 -30.73 19.08 0.09
N HIS A 8 -30.98 18.40 -1.03
CA HIS A 8 -30.90 19.00 -2.36
C HIS A 8 -31.88 20.17 -2.54
N TYR A 9 -33.16 19.96 -2.17
CA TYR A 9 -34.17 21.02 -2.22
C TYR A 9 -33.92 22.14 -1.22
N ALA A 10 -33.28 21.85 -0.09
CA ALA A 10 -32.87 22.84 0.89
C ALA A 10 -31.85 23.82 0.30
N LYS A 11 -30.83 23.30 -0.41
CA LYS A 11 -29.84 24.12 -1.11
C LYS A 11 -30.46 25.04 -2.17
N GLN A 12 -31.57 24.61 -2.79
CA GLN A 12 -32.35 25.40 -3.74
C GLN A 12 -33.37 26.36 -3.09
N GLY A 13 -33.56 26.30 -1.76
CA GLY A 13 -34.60 27.09 -1.07
C GLY A 13 -36.03 26.60 -1.33
N ALA A 14 -36.22 25.36 -1.78
CA ALA A 14 -37.52 24.83 -2.20
C ALA A 14 -38.31 24.19 -1.03
N LEU A 15 -38.69 25.00 -0.04
CA LEU A 15 -39.35 24.52 1.19
C LEU A 15 -40.64 23.71 0.94
N LYS A 16 -41.43 24.08 -0.07
CA LYS A 16 -42.66 23.34 -0.45
C LYS A 16 -42.37 21.89 -0.88
N LYS A 17 -41.25 21.67 -1.59
CA LYS A 17 -40.84 20.31 -2.02
C LYS A 17 -40.33 19.48 -0.85
N ILE A 18 -39.69 20.11 0.13
CA ILE A 18 -39.31 19.46 1.39
C ILE A 18 -40.56 19.05 2.17
N GLY A 19 -41.56 19.94 2.29
CA GLY A 19 -42.84 19.61 2.93
C GLY A 19 -43.53 18.41 2.28
N TRP A 20 -43.55 18.33 0.95
CA TRP A 20 -44.08 17.16 0.24
C TRP A 20 -43.30 15.86 0.54
N LEU A 21 -41.98 15.94 0.68
CA LEU A 21 -41.16 14.79 1.09
C LEU A 21 -41.43 14.34 2.54
N PHE A 22 -41.81 15.26 3.45
CA PHE A 22 -42.25 14.91 4.80
C PHE A 22 -43.60 14.18 4.77
N CYS A 23 -44.56 14.65 3.97
CA CYS A 23 -45.84 13.93 3.79
C CYS A 23 -45.60 12.51 3.25
N MET A 24 -44.74 12.35 2.25
CA MET A 24 -44.42 11.02 1.74
C MET A 24 -43.69 10.13 2.75
N LEU A 25 -42.87 10.69 3.65
CA LEU A 25 -42.26 9.90 4.73
C LEU A 25 -43.34 9.31 5.63
N GLU A 26 -44.30 10.14 6.05
CA GLU A 26 -45.43 9.74 6.88
C GLU A 26 -46.33 8.72 6.16
N GLU A 27 -46.63 8.93 4.87
CA GLU A 27 -47.41 7.99 4.04
C GLU A 27 -46.76 6.61 3.88
N ASN A 28 -45.44 6.49 4.10
CA ASN A 28 -44.69 5.24 4.04
C ASN A 28 -44.36 4.67 5.43
N ASP A 29 -45.01 5.18 6.49
CA ASP A 29 -44.77 4.80 7.89
C ASP A 29 -43.30 5.01 8.34
N LEU A 30 -42.60 5.96 7.73
CA LEU A 30 -41.23 6.32 8.06
C LEU A 30 -41.19 7.58 8.93
N LYS A 31 -40.39 7.54 10.00
CA LYS A 31 -40.16 8.73 10.82
C LYS A 31 -39.01 9.59 10.27
N PRO A 32 -39.11 10.92 10.36
CA PRO A 32 -38.01 11.79 9.99
C PRO A 32 -36.80 11.55 10.92
N ASN A 33 -35.63 11.44 10.32
CA ASN A 33 -34.37 11.38 11.06
C ASN A 33 -33.77 12.78 11.21
N LEU A 34 -32.65 12.89 11.93
CA LEU A 34 -31.95 14.16 12.14
C LEU A 34 -31.62 14.89 10.82
N ASP A 35 -31.26 14.16 9.76
CA ASP A 35 -30.97 14.74 8.43
C ASP A 35 -32.16 15.45 7.79
N CYS A 36 -33.38 14.94 7.98
CA CYS A 36 -34.60 15.58 7.48
C CYS A 36 -34.82 16.94 8.15
N TYR A 37 -34.61 17.00 9.47
CA TYR A 37 -34.71 18.24 10.24
C TYR A 37 -33.61 19.24 9.89
N MET A 38 -32.39 18.77 9.63
CA MET A 38 -31.30 19.61 9.14
C MET A 38 -31.61 20.23 7.79
N ALA A 39 -32.12 19.44 6.84
CA ALA A 39 -32.46 19.91 5.52
C ALA A 39 -33.51 21.03 5.58
N VAL A 40 -34.58 20.85 6.38
CA VAL A 40 -35.63 21.85 6.47
C VAL A 40 -35.15 23.13 7.17
N LEU A 41 -34.35 23.04 8.25
CA LEU A 41 -33.79 24.22 8.93
C LEU A 41 -32.79 24.98 8.05
N ASN A 42 -31.95 24.28 7.29
CA ASN A 42 -31.05 24.87 6.29
C ASN A 42 -31.87 25.64 5.23
N CYS A 43 -32.95 25.04 4.75
CA CYS A 43 -33.86 25.69 3.81
C CYS A 43 -34.49 26.96 4.40
N MET A 44 -35.04 26.87 5.61
CA MET A 44 -35.67 27.98 6.34
C MET A 44 -34.69 29.13 6.60
N GLY A 45 -33.43 28.80 6.90
CA GLY A 45 -32.33 29.75 7.05
C GLY A 45 -32.08 30.56 5.78
N ARG A 46 -32.01 29.87 4.63
CA ARG A 46 -31.76 30.45 3.30
C ARG A 46 -32.87 31.37 2.83
N ILE A 47 -34.13 30.95 2.99
CA ILE A 47 -35.29 31.72 2.51
C ILE A 47 -35.83 32.72 3.55
N LYS A 48 -35.24 32.76 4.75
CA LYS A 48 -35.64 33.64 5.85
C LYS A 48 -37.09 33.44 6.28
N THR A 49 -37.47 32.20 6.56
CA THR A 49 -38.81 31.82 6.99
C THR A 49 -39.22 32.51 8.31
N GLU A 50 -40.52 32.70 8.51
CA GLU A 50 -41.08 33.29 9.73
C GLU A 50 -40.72 32.49 11.00
N PRO A 51 -40.38 33.16 12.12
CA PRO A 51 -39.98 32.50 13.37
C PRO A 51 -40.96 31.46 13.90
N ARG A 52 -42.28 31.64 13.69
CA ARG A 52 -43.31 30.70 14.13
C ARG A 52 -43.19 29.32 13.50
N ILE A 53 -42.85 29.26 12.21
CA ILE A 53 -42.69 27.99 11.48
C ILE A 53 -41.40 27.29 11.93
N ILE A 54 -40.35 28.07 12.19
CA ILE A 54 -39.08 27.56 12.72
C ILE A 54 -39.28 27.00 14.13
N SER A 55 -40.03 27.67 15.01
CA SER A 55 -40.35 27.19 16.37
C SER A 55 -41.05 25.84 16.33
N ARG A 56 -42.09 25.70 15.49
CA ARG A 56 -42.82 24.42 15.32
C ARG A 56 -41.91 23.29 14.84
N CYS A 57 -40.96 23.59 13.94
CA CYS A 57 -39.99 22.60 13.48
C CYS A 57 -39.03 22.15 14.59
N ILE A 58 -38.61 23.08 15.46
CA ILE A 58 -37.73 22.80 16.60
C ILE A 58 -38.48 22.00 17.66
N GLU A 59 -39.73 22.37 17.97
CA GLU A 59 -40.59 21.64 18.90
C GLU A 59 -40.83 20.19 18.44
N GLN A 60 -41.07 20.00 17.14
CA GLN A 60 -41.24 18.65 16.57
C GLN A 60 -39.93 17.84 16.63
N LEU A 61 -38.78 18.47 16.36
CA LEU A 61 -37.47 17.85 16.49
C LEU A 61 -37.22 17.35 17.92
N GLU A 62 -37.53 18.18 18.92
CA GLU A 62 -37.42 17.83 20.34
C GLU A 62 -38.42 16.74 20.74
N SER A 63 -39.66 16.80 20.23
CA SER A 63 -40.68 15.76 20.44
C SER A 63 -40.29 14.40 19.85
N ASP A 64 -39.52 14.39 18.77
CA ASP A 64 -39.02 13.16 18.13
C ASP A 64 -37.79 12.57 18.86
N GLY A 65 -37.36 13.20 19.96
CA GLY A 65 -36.29 12.71 20.84
C GLY A 65 -34.90 13.21 20.48
N PHE A 66 -34.78 14.20 19.59
CA PHE A 66 -33.50 14.82 19.25
C PHE A 66 -33.27 16.10 20.07
N SER A 67 -32.02 16.42 20.42
CA SER A 67 -31.71 17.69 21.10
C SER A 67 -31.07 18.69 20.12
N LEU A 68 -31.32 19.98 20.32
CA LEU A 68 -30.65 21.06 19.57
C LEU A 68 -29.13 21.08 19.78
N GLN A 69 -28.58 20.46 20.82
CA GLN A 69 -27.13 20.39 21.03
C GLN A 69 -26.48 19.16 20.43
N SER A 70 -27.11 17.99 20.49
CA SER A 70 -26.72 16.83 19.66
C SER A 70 -26.82 17.15 18.16
N PHE A 71 -27.67 18.13 17.80
CA PHE A 71 -27.90 18.63 16.44
C PHE A 71 -26.64 19.06 15.70
N PHE A 72 -25.58 19.50 16.40
CA PHE A 72 -24.28 19.93 15.81
C PHE A 72 -23.14 18.93 16.02
N LYS A 73 -23.38 17.87 16.81
CA LYS A 73 -22.37 16.90 17.25
C LYS A 73 -22.28 15.67 16.34
N ASP A 74 -23.41 15.24 15.79
CA ASP A 74 -23.53 13.92 15.16
C ASP A 74 -23.64 13.95 13.62
N SER A 75 -23.50 15.11 12.96
CA SER A 75 -23.75 15.23 11.51
C SER A 75 -22.64 15.89 10.70
N THR A 76 -22.57 15.56 9.40
CA THR A 76 -21.58 16.10 8.46
C THR A 76 -22.15 17.31 7.72
N TYR A 77 -21.62 18.50 8.01
CA TYR A 77 -22.11 19.75 7.39
C TYR A 77 -21.18 20.28 6.29
N GLU A 78 -21.75 20.92 5.29
CA GLU A 78 -21.02 21.92 4.50
C GLU A 78 -21.05 23.29 5.22
N ASP A 79 -19.99 24.10 5.13
CA ASP A 79 -19.82 25.37 5.88
C ASP A 79 -21.01 26.34 5.68
N ASN A 80 -21.58 26.35 4.48
CA ASN A 80 -22.76 27.15 4.17
C ASN A 80 -24.03 26.61 4.86
N GLU A 81 -24.14 25.30 5.08
CA GLU A 81 -25.31 24.68 5.70
C GLU A 81 -25.35 24.97 7.21
N VAL A 82 -24.23 24.84 7.93
CA VAL A 82 -24.13 25.23 9.35
C VAL A 82 -24.55 26.68 9.53
N LYS A 83 -24.00 27.58 8.71
CA LYS A 83 -24.30 29.01 8.77
C LYS A 83 -25.78 29.29 8.54
N MET A 84 -26.41 28.62 7.58
CA MET A 84 -27.83 28.82 7.29
C MET A 84 -28.72 28.21 8.37
N ILE A 85 -28.38 27.04 8.91
CA ILE A 85 -29.14 26.42 10.00
C ILE A 85 -29.03 27.27 11.28
N LEU A 86 -27.84 27.73 11.64
CA LEU A 86 -27.65 28.67 12.77
C LEU A 86 -28.46 29.95 12.55
N ALA A 87 -28.45 30.51 11.35
CA ALA A 87 -29.26 31.68 11.03
C ALA A 87 -30.79 31.41 11.11
N ALA A 88 -31.24 30.16 10.96
CA ALA A 88 -32.62 29.78 11.23
C ALA A 88 -32.90 29.69 12.74
N ILE A 89 -32.07 28.96 13.47
CA ILE A 89 -32.23 28.73 14.92
C ILE A 89 -32.14 30.05 15.69
N GLN A 90 -31.16 30.91 15.36
CA GLN A 90 -30.94 32.20 16.02
C GLN A 90 -32.06 33.22 15.79
N ARG A 91 -32.97 32.99 14.83
CA ARG A 91 -34.21 33.78 14.70
C ARG A 91 -35.24 33.46 15.78
N VAL A 92 -35.16 32.30 16.42
CA VAL A 92 -36.08 31.84 17.47
C VAL A 92 -35.37 31.82 18.83
N LYS A 93 -34.09 31.44 18.87
CA LYS A 93 -33.23 31.38 20.07
C LYS A 93 -31.96 32.22 19.81
N PRO A 94 -31.96 33.55 20.02
CA PRO A 94 -30.86 34.45 19.64
C PRO A 94 -29.52 34.12 20.29
N ASP A 95 -29.55 33.65 21.54
CA ASP A 95 -28.37 33.30 22.34
C ASP A 95 -27.88 31.87 22.10
N PHE A 96 -28.48 31.14 21.16
CA PHE A 96 -28.10 29.76 20.88
C PHE A 96 -26.70 29.69 20.27
N GLN A 97 -25.80 29.03 21.00
CA GLN A 97 -24.47 28.65 20.55
C GLN A 97 -24.38 27.11 20.52
N PRO A 98 -23.96 26.53 19.37
CA PRO A 98 -23.76 25.09 19.27
C PRO A 98 -22.51 24.65 20.06
N GLU A 99 -22.62 23.55 20.80
CA GLU A 99 -21.44 22.87 21.37
C GLU A 99 -20.74 22.05 20.27
N PHE A 100 -19.76 22.64 19.60
CA PHE A 100 -18.85 21.87 18.74
C PHE A 100 -17.81 21.15 19.62
N PHE A 101 -17.47 19.91 19.28
CA PHE A 101 -16.31 19.22 19.89
C PHE A 101 -15.08 20.12 19.72
N SER A 102 -14.57 20.63 20.83
CA SER A 102 -13.41 21.51 20.87
C SER A 102 -12.34 20.84 21.74
N PRO A 103 -11.14 20.54 21.23
CA PRO A 103 -9.97 20.49 22.12
C PRO A 103 -9.78 21.90 22.74
N PRO A 104 -9.19 22.01 23.95
CA PRO A 104 -9.17 23.25 24.71
C PRO A 104 -8.49 24.38 23.91
N THR A 105 -9.17 25.53 23.81
CA THR A 105 -8.73 26.71 23.04
C THR A 105 -8.38 27.86 23.98
N THR A 106 -7.40 28.68 23.56
CA THR A 106 -7.28 30.08 23.99
C THR A 106 -7.57 30.99 22.80
N THR A 107 -8.26 32.10 23.07
CA THR A 107 -9.03 32.96 22.17
C THR A 107 -8.23 34.13 21.57
N ILE A 108 -8.67 34.67 20.42
CA ILE A 108 -8.93 36.11 20.12
C ILE A 108 -9.41 36.28 18.63
N PRO A 109 -10.26 37.28 18.30
CA PRO A 109 -11.06 37.33 17.06
C PRO A 109 -10.60 38.40 16.04
N LEU A 110 -10.82 38.16 14.73
CA LEU A 110 -11.20 39.17 13.71
C LEU A 110 -11.16 38.57 12.28
N LEU A 111 -12.31 38.53 11.59
CA LEU A 111 -12.63 39.26 10.34
C LEU A 111 -13.72 38.56 9.55
N ASP A 112 -14.89 39.19 9.60
CA ASP A 112 -16.00 39.01 8.69
C ASP A 112 -15.74 39.81 7.39
N LYS A 113 -16.26 39.30 6.27
CA LYS A 113 -16.16 39.75 4.86
C LYS A 113 -15.03 39.13 4.02
N PHE A 114 -15.30 38.01 3.34
CA PHE A 114 -14.91 37.83 1.92
C PHE A 114 -15.54 36.60 1.23
N TYR A 115 -16.88 36.48 1.16
CA TYR A 115 -17.48 35.46 0.26
C TYR A 115 -18.71 35.99 -0.47
N LYS A 116 -18.52 36.36 -1.74
CA LYS A 116 -19.59 36.38 -2.74
C LYS A 116 -19.10 35.73 -4.04
N LYS A 117 -19.91 34.76 -4.47
CA LYS A 117 -20.04 34.13 -5.81
C LYS A 117 -19.01 33.06 -6.19
N VAL A 118 -19.43 31.81 -6.05
CA VAL A 118 -19.18 30.79 -7.09
C VAL A 118 -20.51 30.05 -7.35
N LYS A 119 -20.98 30.09 -8.60
CA LYS A 119 -22.13 29.32 -9.10
C LYS A 119 -21.63 27.95 -9.53
N PHE A 120 -22.30 26.89 -9.09
CA PHE A 120 -22.11 25.53 -9.59
C PHE A 120 -22.96 25.33 -10.86
N GLU A 121 -22.32 25.08 -12.00
CA GLU A 121 -22.97 24.59 -13.21
C GLU A 121 -22.63 23.12 -13.42
N SER A 122 -23.67 22.30 -13.43
CA SER A 122 -23.68 20.83 -13.48
C SER A 122 -23.34 20.23 -14.86
N LEU A 123 -22.70 20.99 -15.76
CA LEU A 123 -22.42 20.58 -17.14
C LEU A 123 -20.93 20.45 -17.49
N CYS A 124 -19.99 20.78 -16.58
CA CYS A 124 -18.54 20.68 -16.84
C CYS A 124 -17.95 19.26 -16.67
N TYR A 125 -18.73 18.26 -16.26
CA TYR A 125 -18.19 16.93 -15.92
C TYR A 125 -17.81 16.07 -17.14
N LEU A 126 -18.37 16.33 -18.33
CA LEU A 126 -18.17 15.49 -19.53
C LEU A 126 -16.73 15.50 -20.09
N ARG A 127 -16.04 16.65 -20.09
CA ARG A 127 -14.62 16.74 -20.49
C ARG A 127 -13.69 15.98 -19.52
N GLY A 128 -14.13 15.77 -18.28
CA GLY A 128 -13.39 15.06 -17.25
C GLY A 128 -13.19 13.57 -17.55
N PHE A 129 -14.12 12.93 -18.27
CA PHE A 129 -14.13 11.48 -18.54
C PHE A 129 -13.30 11.06 -19.74
N ILE A 130 -13.10 11.94 -20.72
CA ILE A 130 -12.48 11.60 -22.01
C ILE A 130 -10.98 11.30 -21.85
N LEU A 131 -10.25 12.20 -21.17
CA LEU A 131 -8.79 12.07 -21.05
C LEU A 131 -8.34 10.79 -20.30
N PRO A 132 -8.92 10.42 -19.14
CA PRO A 132 -8.59 9.15 -18.48
C PRO A 132 -8.85 7.92 -19.35
N SER A 133 -9.96 7.92 -20.11
CA SER A 133 -10.30 6.83 -21.02
C SER A 133 -9.28 6.67 -22.15
N PHE A 134 -8.82 7.77 -22.76
CA PHE A 134 -7.78 7.72 -23.79
C PHE A 134 -6.43 7.26 -23.22
N GLN A 135 -6.01 7.76 -22.05
CA GLN A 135 -4.77 7.29 -21.41
C GLN A 135 -4.79 5.79 -21.17
N THR A 136 -5.93 5.22 -20.75
CA THR A 136 -6.09 3.78 -20.57
C THR A 136 -5.95 2.98 -21.87
N VAL A 137 -6.31 3.53 -23.04
CA VAL A 137 -6.07 2.88 -24.35
C VAL A 137 -4.58 2.75 -24.62
N PHE A 138 -3.84 3.85 -24.45
CA PHE A 138 -2.41 3.90 -24.73
C PHE A 138 -1.58 3.08 -23.73
N SER A 139 -2.07 2.90 -22.50
CA SER A 139 -1.44 2.04 -21.50
C SER A 139 -1.88 0.57 -21.56
N LEU A 140 -2.78 0.19 -22.48
CA LEU A 140 -3.32 -1.17 -22.54
C LEU A 140 -2.24 -2.16 -23.01
N PRO A 141 -2.00 -3.28 -22.30
CA PRO A 141 -1.03 -4.27 -22.74
C PRO A 141 -1.38 -4.85 -24.12
N ALA A 142 -0.37 -5.18 -24.92
CA ALA A 142 -0.52 -5.85 -26.22
C ALA A 142 -1.32 -7.17 -26.13
N LEU A 143 -1.24 -7.87 -24.98
CA LEU A 143 -1.99 -9.10 -24.72
C LEU A 143 -3.44 -8.87 -24.28
N GLY A 144 -3.83 -7.61 -24.08
CA GLY A 144 -5.11 -7.19 -23.51
C GLY A 144 -5.19 -7.32 -22.00
N GLU A 145 -6.26 -6.78 -21.44
CA GLU A 145 -6.56 -6.80 -20.01
C GLU A 145 -7.94 -7.40 -19.74
N CYS A 146 -8.11 -8.01 -18.57
CA CYS A 146 -9.38 -8.55 -18.14
C CYS A 146 -10.40 -7.42 -17.99
N VAL A 147 -11.57 -7.57 -18.61
CA VAL A 147 -12.62 -6.52 -18.65
C VAL A 147 -13.00 -6.07 -17.24
N THR A 148 -13.04 -6.98 -16.27
CA THR A 148 -13.38 -6.66 -14.88
C THR A 148 -12.32 -5.80 -14.18
N VAL A 149 -11.05 -6.01 -14.51
CA VAL A 149 -9.92 -5.24 -13.97
C VAL A 149 -9.93 -3.85 -14.59
N LEU A 150 -10.07 -3.79 -15.92
CA LEU A 150 -10.11 -2.54 -16.68
C LEU A 150 -11.30 -1.65 -16.28
N ALA A 151 -12.50 -2.23 -16.13
CA ALA A 151 -13.70 -1.51 -15.73
C ALA A 151 -13.53 -0.90 -14.33
N LYS A 152 -12.98 -1.67 -13.40
CA LYS A 152 -12.73 -1.18 -12.05
C LYS A 152 -11.70 -0.04 -12.04
N GLU A 153 -10.61 -0.18 -12.79
CA GLU A 153 -9.58 0.84 -12.89
C GLU A 153 -10.13 2.16 -13.44
N LEU A 154 -10.89 2.11 -14.55
CA LEU A 154 -11.53 3.30 -15.13
C LEU A 154 -12.53 3.95 -14.17
N GLY A 155 -13.39 3.16 -13.53
CA GLY A 155 -14.33 3.66 -12.52
C GLY A 155 -13.63 4.36 -11.36
N THR A 156 -12.55 3.78 -10.84
CA THR A 156 -11.75 4.36 -9.75
C THR A 156 -11.03 5.64 -10.20
N ARG A 157 -10.43 5.68 -11.39
CA ARG A 157 -9.78 6.90 -11.92
C ARG A 157 -10.77 8.07 -12.00
N ILE A 158 -11.99 7.79 -12.44
CA ILE A 158 -13.05 8.80 -12.50
C ILE A 158 -13.48 9.26 -11.12
N TYR A 159 -13.69 8.32 -10.19
CA TYR A 159 -14.02 8.64 -8.81
C TYR A 159 -12.94 9.50 -8.14
N ASN A 160 -11.67 9.19 -8.38
CA ASN A 160 -10.54 9.97 -7.87
C ASN A 160 -10.56 11.38 -8.46
N LYS A 161 -10.76 11.53 -9.77
CA LYS A 161 -10.86 12.84 -10.43
C LYS A 161 -12.05 13.65 -9.94
N TYR A 162 -13.21 13.02 -9.75
CA TYR A 162 -14.39 13.63 -9.14
C TYR A 162 -14.08 14.13 -7.73
N THR A 163 -13.39 13.32 -6.93
CA THR A 163 -13.03 13.66 -5.55
C THR A 163 -12.05 14.83 -5.50
N ILE A 164 -11.06 14.86 -6.39
CA ILE A 164 -10.12 15.97 -6.54
C ILE A 164 -10.87 17.26 -6.90
N LEU A 165 -11.70 17.24 -7.96
CA LEU A 165 -12.47 18.41 -8.40
C LEU A 165 -13.40 18.94 -7.30
N ARG A 166 -14.08 18.03 -6.58
CA ARG A 166 -14.94 18.40 -5.46
C ARG A 166 -14.14 19.03 -4.32
N LYS A 167 -13.00 18.45 -3.97
CA LYS A 167 -12.09 19.01 -2.96
C LYS A 167 -11.62 20.40 -3.38
N SER A 168 -11.17 20.61 -4.61
CA SER A 168 -10.77 21.93 -5.11
C SER A 168 -11.90 22.97 -5.07
N CYS A 169 -13.16 22.57 -5.27
CA CYS A 169 -14.29 23.50 -5.14
C CYS A 169 -14.72 23.78 -3.69
N THR A 170 -14.47 22.84 -2.77
CA THR A 170 -14.89 22.94 -1.36
C THR A 170 -13.80 23.59 -0.51
N ILE A 171 -12.54 23.29 -0.84
CA ILE A 171 -11.37 23.89 -0.24
C ILE A 171 -11.18 25.26 -0.88
N SER A 172 -11.26 26.33 -0.10
CA SER A 172 -10.75 27.61 -0.59
C SER A 172 -9.24 27.45 -0.76
N GLU A 173 -8.77 27.37 -2.01
CA GLU A 173 -7.34 27.17 -2.35
C GLU A 173 -6.45 28.11 -1.50
N VAL A 174 -6.86 29.38 -1.38
CA VAL A 174 -6.21 30.40 -0.57
C VAL A 174 -6.07 30.03 0.92
N ASN A 175 -7.09 29.41 1.52
CA ASN A 175 -7.05 29.04 2.94
C ASN A 175 -6.22 27.77 3.18
N PHE A 176 -6.25 26.82 2.24
CA PHE A 176 -5.41 25.62 2.31
C PHE A 176 -3.94 25.96 2.13
N GLU A 177 -3.60 26.79 1.13
CA GLU A 177 -2.24 27.28 0.92
C GLU A 177 -1.72 27.98 2.17
N LYS A 178 -2.47 28.93 2.74
CA LYS A 178 -2.09 29.58 4.02
C LYS A 178 -1.86 28.61 5.17
N THR A 179 -2.73 27.61 5.31
CA THR A 179 -2.63 26.59 6.35
C THR A 179 -1.38 25.73 6.13
N TYR A 180 -1.15 25.30 4.89
CA TYR A 180 -0.02 24.46 4.52
C TYR A 180 1.31 25.22 4.64
N ASP A 181 1.36 26.47 4.18
CA ASP A 181 2.53 27.35 4.31
C ASP A 181 2.90 27.57 5.77
N SER A 182 1.90 27.78 6.63
CA SER A 182 2.09 27.88 8.08
C SER A 182 2.58 26.55 8.66
N TYR A 183 1.98 25.43 8.27
CA TYR A 183 2.40 24.09 8.69
C TYR A 183 3.87 23.79 8.31
N VAL A 184 4.29 24.15 7.11
CA VAL A 184 5.68 23.94 6.67
C VAL A 184 6.66 24.73 7.52
N GLN A 185 6.26 25.85 8.16
CA GLN A 185 7.11 26.55 9.12
C GLN A 185 7.46 25.71 10.36
N LEU A 186 6.60 24.77 10.78
CA LEU A 186 6.94 23.82 11.84
C LEU A 186 8.05 22.87 11.40
N LEU A 187 8.04 22.45 10.14
CA LEU A 187 9.04 21.54 9.58
C LEU A 187 10.33 22.26 9.19
N ALA A 188 10.29 23.58 9.02
CA ALA A 188 11.42 24.40 8.65
C ALA A 188 12.41 24.56 9.83
N ARG A 189 13.68 24.21 9.61
CA ARG A 189 14.75 24.19 10.63
C ARG A 189 14.99 25.52 11.37
N ASN A 190 14.56 26.64 10.81
CA ASN A 190 14.91 27.98 11.30
C ASN A 190 13.92 28.54 12.34
N ASN A 191 12.77 27.88 12.57
CA ASN A 191 11.70 28.46 13.38
C ASN A 191 11.59 27.83 14.79
N LYS A 192 12.42 28.31 15.72
CA LYS A 192 12.43 27.85 17.12
C LYS A 192 11.15 28.17 17.90
N GLN A 193 10.31 29.10 17.43
CA GLN A 193 9.10 29.53 18.14
C GLN A 193 7.94 28.52 18.07
N VAL A 194 7.94 27.61 17.08
CA VAL A 194 6.89 26.60 16.88
C VAL A 194 7.30 25.22 17.44
N ASN A 195 8.53 25.09 17.95
CA ASN A 195 9.06 23.85 18.51
C ASN A 195 8.28 23.44 19.76
N GLY A 196 7.45 22.40 19.64
CA GLY A 196 6.66 21.86 20.75
C GLY A 196 5.38 21.13 20.34
N PHE A 197 4.91 21.34 19.11
CA PHE A 197 3.74 20.63 18.56
C PHE A 197 4.16 19.45 17.67
N LEU A 198 3.38 18.38 17.70
CA LEU A 198 3.44 17.36 16.65
C LEU A 198 2.81 17.90 15.34
N PRO A 199 3.21 17.38 14.16
CA PRO A 199 2.65 17.78 12.88
C PRO A 199 1.11 17.82 12.82
N ARG A 200 0.45 16.81 13.39
CA ARG A 200 -1.01 16.71 13.47
C ARG A 200 -1.60 17.81 14.35
N GLU A 201 -1.06 17.98 15.56
CA GLU A 201 -1.57 18.96 16.54
C GLU A 201 -1.43 20.38 16.02
N TYR A 202 -0.31 20.71 15.38
CA TYR A 202 -0.12 22.02 14.79
C TYR A 202 -1.06 22.26 13.62
N TRP A 203 -1.29 21.24 12.78
CA TRP A 203 -2.27 21.33 11.71
C TRP A 203 -3.70 21.54 12.25
N GLU A 204 -4.10 20.83 13.29
CA GLU A 204 -5.40 21.01 13.96
C GLU A 204 -5.53 22.42 14.57
N LYS A 205 -4.47 22.95 15.18
CA LYS A 205 -4.40 24.33 15.67
C LYS A 205 -4.60 25.35 14.54
N LEU A 206 -3.83 25.24 13.46
CA LEU A 206 -3.92 26.15 12.31
C LEU A 206 -5.32 26.12 11.69
N ARG A 207 -5.94 24.93 11.62
CA ARG A 207 -7.33 24.79 11.16
C ARG A 207 -8.32 25.54 12.04
N ALA A 208 -8.15 25.46 13.36
CA ALA A 208 -8.99 26.19 14.32
C ALA A 208 -8.85 27.72 14.16
N GLU A 209 -7.63 28.22 13.91
CA GLU A 209 -7.34 29.65 13.74
C GLU A 209 -7.91 30.23 12.44
N VAL A 210 -7.85 29.49 11.33
CA VAL A 210 -8.37 29.92 10.01
C VAL A 210 -9.91 29.88 9.95
N GLY A 211 -10.59 29.37 11.00
CA GLY A 211 -12.04 29.22 11.01
C GLY A 211 -12.53 28.16 10.01
N TYR A 212 -11.67 27.18 9.72
CA TYR A 212 -11.95 26.12 8.77
C TYR A 212 -12.90 25.12 9.42
N SER A 213 -14.15 25.05 8.95
CA SER A 213 -15.12 24.15 9.57
C SER A 213 -14.78 22.66 9.32
N PRO A 214 -15.30 21.73 10.13
CA PRO A 214 -15.10 20.28 9.99
C PRO A 214 -15.47 19.67 8.62
N SER A 215 -15.95 20.47 7.67
CA SER A 215 -16.46 20.08 6.34
C SER A 215 -15.47 19.31 5.45
N LEU A 216 -14.16 19.38 5.71
CA LEU A 216 -13.17 18.50 5.06
C LEU A 216 -13.23 17.04 5.55
N ILE A 217 -13.78 16.83 6.75
CA ILE A 217 -14.11 15.53 7.36
C ILE A 217 -15.59 15.21 7.10
N SER A 218 -16.16 15.73 6.01
CA SER A 218 -17.40 15.19 5.48
C SER A 218 -17.16 13.70 5.20
N LYS A 219 -17.86 12.82 5.94
CA LYS A 219 -17.94 11.39 5.64
C LYS A 219 -18.27 11.27 4.15
N GLN A 220 -17.26 10.98 3.34
CA GLN A 220 -17.44 10.88 1.90
C GLN A 220 -18.30 9.64 1.68
N ALA A 221 -19.46 9.81 1.04
CA ALA A 221 -20.22 8.69 0.53
C ALA A 221 -19.39 8.03 -0.59
N VAL A 222 -18.56 7.05 -0.21
CA VAL A 222 -17.74 6.28 -1.14
C VAL A 222 -18.67 5.59 -2.13
N TRP A 223 -18.39 5.74 -3.42
CA TRP A 223 -19.19 5.08 -4.44
C TRP A 223 -19.08 3.56 -4.27
N PRO A 224 -20.21 2.82 -4.22
CA PRO A 224 -20.17 1.37 -4.08
C PRO A 224 -19.34 0.72 -5.19
N PRO A 225 -18.61 -0.39 -4.91
CA PRO A 225 -17.82 -1.07 -5.93
C PRO A 225 -18.61 -1.50 -7.17
N SER A 226 -19.90 -1.85 -6.99
CA SER A 226 -20.80 -2.16 -8.09
C SER A 226 -20.99 -0.98 -9.04
N LEU A 227 -21.15 0.23 -8.49
CA LEU A 227 -21.30 1.47 -9.26
C LEU A 227 -20.03 1.80 -10.02
N LEU A 228 -18.86 1.71 -9.37
CA LEU A 228 -17.56 1.97 -10.01
C LEU A 228 -17.33 1.04 -11.21
N ILE A 229 -17.61 -0.26 -11.04
CA ILE A 229 -17.43 -1.24 -12.09
C ILE A 229 -18.45 -1.04 -13.21
N GLN A 230 -19.72 -0.76 -12.89
CA GLN A 230 -20.74 -0.49 -13.90
C GLN A 230 -20.39 0.73 -14.75
N LEU A 231 -19.95 1.82 -14.10
CA LEU A 231 -19.51 3.04 -14.78
C LEU A 231 -18.32 2.76 -15.70
N GLY A 232 -17.28 2.09 -15.20
CA GLY A 232 -16.12 1.74 -16.01
C GLY A 232 -16.44 0.78 -17.15
N PHE A 233 -17.39 -0.13 -16.96
CA PHE A 233 -17.84 -1.04 -17.99
C PHE A 233 -18.56 -0.29 -19.14
N GLN A 234 -19.47 0.63 -18.82
CA GLN A 234 -20.12 1.48 -19.82
C GLN A 234 -19.11 2.31 -20.63
N LEU A 235 -18.03 2.76 -19.99
CA LEU A 235 -16.97 3.50 -20.68
C LEU A 235 -16.18 2.62 -21.63
N ILE A 236 -15.87 1.37 -21.23
CA ILE A 236 -15.25 0.40 -22.13
C ILE A 236 -16.14 0.14 -23.34
N GLU A 237 -17.44 -0.04 -23.14
CA GLU A 237 -18.41 -0.23 -24.23
C GLU A 237 -18.39 0.95 -25.20
N LEU A 238 -18.45 2.16 -24.66
CA LEU A 238 -18.36 3.39 -25.44
C LEU A 238 -17.04 3.44 -26.24
N MET A 239 -15.91 3.09 -25.63
CA MET A 239 -14.60 3.08 -26.30
C MET A 239 -14.52 2.04 -27.42
N VAL A 240 -15.03 0.83 -27.20
CA VAL A 240 -15.08 -0.24 -28.22
C VAL A 240 -15.96 0.18 -29.40
N GLN A 241 -17.08 0.85 -29.12
CA GLN A 241 -18.01 1.32 -30.16
C GLN A 241 -17.46 2.52 -30.94
N THR A 242 -16.78 3.45 -30.28
CA THR A 242 -16.38 4.74 -30.88
C THR A 242 -14.98 4.76 -31.48
N LEU A 243 -14.00 4.06 -30.91
CA LEU A 243 -12.61 4.12 -31.36
C LEU A 243 -12.40 3.24 -32.59
N LYS A 244 -12.22 3.87 -33.75
CA LYS A 244 -12.00 3.20 -35.05
C LYS A 244 -10.66 3.60 -35.67
N LEU A 245 -10.04 2.68 -36.39
CA LEU A 245 -8.84 2.94 -37.19
C LEU A 245 -9.24 3.38 -38.59
N ASP A 246 -8.42 4.26 -39.17
CA ASP A 246 -8.56 4.66 -40.57
C ASP A 246 -8.26 3.47 -41.50
N HIS A 247 -9.09 3.33 -42.52
CA HIS A 247 -9.00 2.30 -43.56
C HIS A 247 -7.70 2.42 -44.37
N SER A 248 -7.16 3.64 -44.51
CA SER A 248 -5.91 3.91 -45.26
C SER A 248 -4.71 3.06 -44.79
N LEU A 249 -4.74 2.55 -43.55
CA LEU A 249 -3.71 1.71 -42.97
C LEU A 249 -3.79 0.23 -43.40
N LEU A 250 -4.88 -0.21 -44.05
CA LEU A 250 -5.10 -1.57 -44.55
C LEU A 250 -5.73 -1.57 -45.97
N PRO A 251 -4.90 -1.46 -47.03
CA PRO A 251 -5.38 -1.40 -48.42
C PRO A 251 -6.10 -2.67 -48.92
N SER A 252 -6.04 -3.77 -48.17
CA SER A 252 -6.60 -5.07 -48.53
C SER A 252 -8.06 -5.27 -48.15
N LEU A 253 -8.67 -4.32 -47.44
CA LEU A 253 -10.08 -4.38 -47.03
C LEU A 253 -10.96 -3.47 -47.92
N PRO A 254 -12.28 -3.69 -47.98
CA PRO A 254 -13.19 -2.81 -48.73
C PRO A 254 -13.38 -1.47 -48.01
N GLU A 255 -13.45 -0.36 -48.75
CA GLU A 255 -13.53 1.04 -48.26
C GLU A 255 -14.62 1.31 -47.21
N THR A 256 -15.65 0.47 -47.14
CA THR A 256 -16.76 0.58 -46.19
C THR A 256 -16.51 -0.10 -44.84
N SER A 257 -15.35 -0.75 -44.66
CA SER A 257 -15.06 -1.54 -43.45
C SER A 257 -14.51 -0.66 -42.31
N VAL A 258 -15.26 -0.59 -41.22
CA VAL A 258 -14.87 0.15 -40.01
C VAL A 258 -14.14 -0.79 -39.04
N ILE A 259 -12.84 -0.58 -38.84
CA ILE A 259 -12.00 -1.44 -38.00
C ILE A 259 -11.95 -0.88 -36.57
N PRO A 260 -12.50 -1.57 -35.55
CA PRO A 260 -12.41 -1.07 -34.19
C PRO A 260 -10.98 -1.15 -33.66
N VAL A 261 -10.59 -0.15 -32.86
CA VAL A 261 -9.28 -0.11 -32.19
C VAL A 261 -9.20 -1.18 -31.10
N LEU A 262 -10.32 -1.49 -30.45
CA LEU A 262 -10.42 -2.42 -29.33
C LEU A 262 -11.41 -3.55 -29.65
N TYR A 263 -11.06 -4.77 -29.26
CA TYR A 263 -11.89 -5.95 -29.42
C TYR A 263 -12.15 -6.62 -28.09
N HIS A 264 -13.40 -7.04 -27.89
CA HIS A 264 -13.74 -7.94 -26.80
C HIS A 264 -13.53 -9.39 -27.24
N VAL A 265 -12.70 -10.12 -26.49
CA VAL A 265 -12.39 -11.53 -26.76
C VAL A 265 -12.58 -12.36 -25.51
N TYR A 266 -13.00 -13.61 -25.69
CA TYR A 266 -13.12 -14.55 -24.59
C TYR A 266 -11.91 -15.48 -24.53
N SER A 267 -11.44 -15.74 -23.31
CA SER A 267 -10.44 -16.76 -23.02
C SER A 267 -10.92 -17.65 -21.89
N PHE A 268 -10.67 -18.95 -21.99
CA PHE A 268 -10.89 -19.88 -20.90
C PHE A 268 -9.69 -19.88 -19.95
N ARG A 269 -9.93 -19.67 -18.65
CA ARG A 269 -8.97 -19.96 -17.57
C ARG A 269 -9.54 -21.07 -16.72
N GLY A 270 -9.04 -22.29 -16.93
CA GLY A 270 -9.67 -23.50 -16.39
C GLY A 270 -11.05 -23.70 -17.01
N THR A 271 -12.07 -23.88 -16.18
CA THR A 271 -13.47 -24.05 -16.63
C THR A 271 -14.23 -22.74 -16.81
N LYS A 272 -13.63 -21.59 -16.46
CA LYS A 272 -14.31 -20.28 -16.51
C LYS A 272 -13.95 -19.51 -17.77
N GLN A 273 -14.97 -19.05 -18.48
CA GLN A 273 -14.85 -18.09 -19.56
C GLN A 273 -14.65 -16.68 -18.96
N ILE A 274 -13.62 -15.99 -19.42
CA ILE A 274 -13.27 -14.63 -18.97
C ILE A 274 -13.11 -13.74 -20.19
N GLY A 275 -13.80 -12.60 -20.19
CA GLY A 275 -13.67 -11.58 -21.24
C GLY A 275 -12.44 -10.69 -21.05
N PHE A 276 -11.79 -10.37 -22.17
CA PHE A 276 -10.63 -9.49 -22.27
C PHE A 276 -10.91 -8.39 -23.29
N ILE A 277 -10.38 -7.19 -23.06
CA ILE A 277 -10.27 -6.15 -24.08
C ILE A 277 -8.85 -6.20 -24.65
N LYS A 278 -8.74 -6.36 -25.96
CA LYS A 278 -7.46 -6.38 -26.68
C LYS A 278 -7.37 -5.22 -27.67
N PRO A 279 -6.22 -4.54 -27.75
CA PRO A 279 -5.99 -3.57 -28.81
C PRO A 279 -5.76 -4.29 -30.16
N HIS A 280 -6.14 -3.64 -31.25
CA HIS A 280 -5.81 -4.08 -32.60
C HIS A 280 -4.29 -4.11 -32.79
N TYR A 281 -3.78 -5.09 -33.54
CA TYR A 281 -2.34 -5.24 -33.75
C TYR A 281 -1.70 -4.02 -34.44
N LEU A 282 -2.46 -3.29 -35.27
CA LEU A 282 -1.96 -2.05 -35.89
C LEU A 282 -1.72 -0.95 -34.87
N LEU A 283 -2.57 -0.81 -33.84
CA LEU A 283 -2.33 0.16 -32.78
C LEU A 283 -1.02 -0.18 -32.06
N ILE A 284 -0.79 -1.47 -31.75
CA ILE A 284 0.46 -1.92 -31.13
C ILE A 284 1.66 -1.58 -32.01
N ARG A 285 1.56 -1.81 -33.32
CA ARG A 285 2.62 -1.50 -34.27
C ARG A 285 2.88 -0.01 -34.38
N ILE A 286 1.84 0.82 -34.47
CA ILE A 286 1.95 2.29 -34.49
C ILE A 286 2.65 2.78 -33.23
N LEU A 287 2.27 2.27 -32.05
CA LEU A 287 2.90 2.67 -30.79
C LEU A 287 4.36 2.22 -30.71
N GLN A 288 4.70 1.05 -31.26
CA GLN A 288 6.09 0.58 -31.36
C GLN A 288 6.92 1.45 -32.32
N GLU A 289 6.38 1.79 -33.49
CA GLU A 289 7.04 2.66 -34.48
C GLU A 289 7.16 4.10 -33.99
N ALA A 290 6.15 4.61 -33.28
CA ALA A 290 6.19 5.92 -32.65
C ALA A 290 7.29 6.03 -31.58
N SER A 291 7.65 4.90 -30.94
CA SER A 291 8.77 4.81 -29.98
C SER A 291 8.75 5.95 -28.96
N GLU A 292 7.57 6.20 -28.37
CA GLU A 292 7.39 7.29 -27.42
C GLU A 292 8.40 7.19 -26.27
N THR A 293 9.09 8.29 -26.01
CA THR A 293 10.14 8.37 -24.98
C THR A 293 9.62 8.84 -23.62
N THR A 294 8.31 9.02 -23.49
CA THR A 294 7.65 9.57 -22.30
C THR A 294 6.74 8.55 -21.65
N LEU A 295 6.80 8.44 -20.32
CA LEU A 295 5.86 7.64 -19.52
C LEU A 295 4.96 8.57 -18.71
N THR A 296 3.67 8.26 -18.66
CA THR A 296 2.67 9.03 -17.91
C THR A 296 2.20 8.22 -16.71
N PHE A 297 2.17 8.86 -15.54
CA PHE A 297 1.72 8.26 -14.29
C PHE A 297 0.65 9.12 -13.63
N ASP A 298 -0.26 8.49 -12.89
CA ASP A 298 -1.16 9.22 -11.99
C ASP A 298 -0.34 9.89 -10.86
N SER A 299 -0.73 11.08 -10.43
CA SER A 299 0.03 11.84 -9.43
C SER A 299 0.19 11.11 -8.09
N PHE A 300 -0.82 10.34 -7.68
CA PHE A 300 -0.79 9.60 -6.41
C PHE A 300 0.11 8.34 -6.45
N VAL A 301 0.60 7.90 -7.61
CA VAL A 301 1.54 6.77 -7.67
C VAL A 301 3.01 7.21 -7.62
N LEU A 302 3.26 8.52 -7.63
CA LEU A 302 4.58 9.14 -7.53
C LEU A 302 4.87 9.61 -6.10
N PRO A 303 6.15 9.73 -5.71
CA PRO A 303 6.54 10.38 -4.46
C PRO A 303 6.09 11.85 -4.44
N MET A 304 5.77 12.39 -3.26
CA MET A 304 5.40 13.80 -3.13
C MET A 304 6.64 14.70 -3.21
N GLN A 305 6.54 15.83 -3.90
CA GLN A 305 7.62 16.84 -3.99
C GLN A 305 7.55 17.87 -2.85
N CYS A 306 6.66 17.65 -1.89
CA CYS A 306 6.53 18.45 -0.67
C CYS A 306 6.20 17.54 0.52
N PRO A 307 6.41 17.99 1.77
CA PRO A 307 6.01 17.24 2.94
C PRO A 307 4.52 16.83 2.88
N PRO A 308 4.17 15.59 3.22
CA PRO A 308 2.78 15.15 3.19
C PRO A 308 1.89 15.98 4.12
N VAL A 309 0.59 16.06 3.77
CA VAL A 309 -0.41 16.57 4.70
C VAL A 309 -0.51 15.59 5.87
N PRO A 310 -0.43 16.04 7.13
CA PRO A 310 -0.50 15.13 8.25
C PRO A 310 -1.87 14.45 8.31
N TRP A 311 -1.86 13.16 8.62
CA TRP A 311 -3.02 12.42 9.05
C TRP A 311 -3.60 13.04 10.32
N VAL A 312 -4.85 13.49 10.22
CA VAL A 312 -5.66 14.03 11.33
C VAL A 312 -6.94 13.22 11.55
N SER A 313 -7.24 12.25 10.68
CA SER A 313 -8.36 11.32 10.84
C SER A 313 -8.17 10.12 9.90
N SER A 314 -9.07 9.13 9.97
CA SER A 314 -9.12 8.00 9.03
C SER A 314 -9.35 8.41 7.56
N HIS A 315 -9.85 9.63 7.33
CA HIS A 315 -10.28 10.13 6.01
C HIS A 315 -9.44 11.28 5.45
N PHE A 316 -8.56 11.88 6.27
CA PHE A 316 -7.80 13.07 5.89
C PHE A 316 -6.33 12.97 6.29
N GLY A 317 -5.47 12.96 5.27
CA GLY A 317 -4.01 12.95 5.39
C GLY A 317 -3.32 12.48 4.12
N ALA A 318 -1.99 12.39 4.18
CA ALA A 318 -1.08 12.01 3.10
C ALA A 318 -1.03 13.00 1.92
N TYR A 319 -1.87 12.83 0.90
CA TYR A 319 -1.83 13.70 -0.29
C TYR A 319 -2.63 15.00 -0.08
N THR A 320 -2.26 16.06 -0.80
CA THR A 320 -2.95 17.36 -0.74
C THR A 320 -4.40 17.26 -1.23
N LEU A 321 -4.61 16.70 -2.42
CA LEU A 321 -5.94 16.61 -3.04
C LEU A 321 -6.37 15.16 -3.26
N SER A 322 -5.47 14.29 -3.73
CA SER A 322 -5.80 12.90 -4.05
C SER A 322 -6.38 12.16 -2.84
N PRO A 323 -7.51 11.43 -2.99
CA PRO A 323 -8.05 10.63 -1.89
C PRO A 323 -7.13 9.45 -1.60
N VAL A 324 -6.95 9.15 -0.31
CA VAL A 324 -6.20 8.00 0.17
C VAL A 324 -6.85 7.49 1.45
N LYS A 325 -6.94 6.16 1.57
CA LYS A 325 -7.46 5.52 2.78
C LYS A 325 -6.34 5.32 3.78
N LEU A 326 -6.64 5.52 5.06
CA LEU A 326 -5.74 5.16 6.16
C LEU A 326 -5.46 3.65 6.15
N MET A 327 -6.50 2.82 6.03
CA MET A 327 -6.40 1.36 5.88
C MET A 327 -6.47 0.95 4.39
N ARG A 328 -5.41 0.31 3.90
CA ARG A 328 -5.41 -0.48 2.67
C ARG A 328 -6.25 -1.73 2.90
N CYS A 329 -7.42 -1.73 2.31
CA CYS A 329 -8.29 -2.90 2.24
C CYS A 329 -8.56 -3.28 0.80
N GLN A 330 -8.88 -4.55 0.56
CA GLN A 330 -9.42 -4.96 -0.74
C GLN A 330 -10.75 -4.26 -0.98
N ASP A 331 -11.02 -3.90 -2.23
CA ASP A 331 -12.21 -3.13 -2.59
C ASP A 331 -13.51 -3.82 -2.14
N GLY A 332 -14.36 -3.03 -1.48
CA GLY A 332 -15.64 -3.49 -0.95
C GLY A 332 -15.62 -3.94 0.51
N VAL A 333 -14.46 -3.97 1.18
CA VAL A 333 -14.38 -4.11 2.64
C VAL A 333 -14.70 -2.74 3.26
N ILE A 334 -15.90 -2.57 3.79
CA ILE A 334 -16.31 -1.35 4.51
C ILE A 334 -16.20 -1.49 6.03
N GLN A 335 -16.18 -2.71 6.56
CA GLN A 335 -16.21 -2.98 8.01
C GLN A 335 -15.10 -2.25 8.74
N HIS A 336 -13.91 -2.26 8.16
CA HIS A 336 -12.74 -1.62 8.76
C HIS A 336 -12.87 -0.10 8.77
N ASP A 337 -13.39 0.48 7.69
CA ASP A 337 -13.65 1.92 7.61
C ASP A 337 -14.72 2.33 8.64
N LEU A 338 -15.78 1.52 8.81
CA LEU A 338 -16.81 1.73 9.83
C LEU A 338 -16.26 1.64 11.27
N LEU A 339 -15.43 0.63 11.53
CA LEU A 339 -14.76 0.42 12.82
C LEU A 339 -13.85 1.61 13.18
N LEU A 340 -13.15 2.18 12.19
CA LEU A 340 -12.35 3.38 12.38
C LEU A 340 -13.21 4.63 12.62
N ASP A 341 -14.39 4.71 12.01
CA ASP A 341 -15.33 5.82 12.21
C ASP A 341 -16.01 5.81 13.58
N GLU A 342 -16.22 4.62 14.14
CA GLU A 342 -16.77 4.42 15.49
C GLU A 342 -15.71 4.57 16.58
N CYS A 343 -14.42 4.52 16.22
CA CYS A 343 -13.31 4.62 17.15
C CYS A 343 -13.16 6.06 17.69
N PRO A 344 -13.03 6.27 19.01
CA PRO A 344 -12.71 7.57 19.57
C PRO A 344 -11.43 8.14 18.95
N HIS A 345 -11.45 9.41 18.54
CA HIS A 345 -10.33 10.07 17.85
C HIS A 345 -9.01 9.95 18.63
N ASP A 346 -9.07 10.13 19.96
CA ASP A 346 -7.91 10.08 20.86
C ASP A 346 -7.17 8.73 20.81
N HIS A 347 -7.87 7.63 20.50
CA HIS A 347 -7.27 6.30 20.40
C HIS A 347 -6.46 6.12 19.11
N LEU A 348 -6.71 6.93 18.07
CA LEU A 348 -5.98 6.84 16.80
C LEU A 348 -4.78 7.78 16.74
N CYS A 349 -4.73 8.82 17.58
CA CYS A 349 -3.71 9.87 17.54
C CYS A 349 -2.27 9.33 17.43
N LEU A 350 -1.87 8.37 18.29
CA LEU A 350 -0.52 7.79 18.26
C LEU A 350 -0.20 7.11 16.92
N VAL A 351 -1.18 6.42 16.33
CA VAL A 351 -1.03 5.74 15.03
C VAL A 351 -0.90 6.76 13.91
N LEU A 352 -1.72 7.81 13.93
CA LEU A 352 -1.65 8.89 12.95
C LEU A 352 -0.31 9.63 13.04
N ASP A 353 0.16 9.92 14.26
CA ASP A 353 1.43 10.61 14.50
C ASP A 353 2.63 9.78 14.04
N ALA A 354 2.61 8.45 14.26
CA ALA A 354 3.64 7.55 13.74
C ALA A 354 3.66 7.55 12.19
N LEU A 355 2.49 7.53 11.53
CA LEU A 355 2.42 7.64 10.07
C LEU A 355 2.92 8.99 9.57
N ASN A 356 2.63 10.07 10.29
CA ASN A 356 3.11 11.42 9.98
C ASN A 356 4.63 11.51 10.09
N PHE A 357 5.20 10.91 11.14
CA PHE A 357 6.65 10.82 11.31
C PHE A 357 7.32 10.08 10.14
N LEU A 358 6.81 8.90 9.77
CA LEU A 358 7.31 8.13 8.63
C LEU A 358 7.15 8.89 7.31
N GLY A 359 6.03 9.57 7.13
CA GLY A 359 5.70 10.36 5.93
C GLY A 359 6.57 11.60 5.75
N ASN A 360 6.96 12.25 6.85
CA ASN A 360 7.74 13.48 6.85
C ASN A 360 9.23 13.27 6.62
N CYS A 361 9.70 12.02 6.55
CA CYS A 361 11.08 11.70 6.21
C CYS A 361 11.39 12.10 4.74
N PRO A 362 12.30 13.07 4.51
CA PRO A 362 12.65 13.51 3.16
C PRO A 362 13.73 12.61 2.55
N TRP A 363 13.56 12.27 1.28
CA TRP A 363 14.43 11.37 0.51
C TRP A 363 15.03 12.09 -0.69
N LYS A 364 16.18 11.59 -1.15
CA LYS A 364 16.83 11.99 -2.40
C LYS A 364 17.41 10.76 -3.10
N VAL A 365 17.72 10.90 -4.39
CA VAL A 365 18.31 9.83 -5.19
C VAL A 365 19.84 9.80 -5.03
N ASN A 366 20.40 8.59 -4.89
CA ASN A 366 21.83 8.34 -5.00
C ASN A 366 22.24 8.27 -6.48
N GLN A 367 22.49 9.44 -7.07
CA GLN A 367 22.75 9.55 -8.51
C GLN A 367 23.92 8.67 -9.01
N PRO A 368 25.08 8.58 -8.35
CA PRO A 368 26.17 7.70 -8.80
C PRO A 368 25.76 6.23 -8.96
N VAL A 369 24.97 5.70 -8.02
CA VAL A 369 24.48 4.32 -8.09
C VAL A 369 23.41 4.18 -9.18
N LEU A 370 22.50 5.16 -9.30
CA LEU A 370 21.49 5.19 -10.35
C LEU A 370 22.13 5.16 -11.75
N ASP A 371 23.19 5.94 -11.98
CA ASP A 371 23.85 6.01 -13.28
C ASP A 371 24.52 4.68 -13.65
N VAL A 372 25.12 3.97 -12.67
CA VAL A 372 25.64 2.59 -12.87
C VAL A 372 24.51 1.63 -13.26
N ILE A 373 23.38 1.65 -12.55
CA ILE A 373 22.24 0.77 -12.85
C ILE A 373 21.66 1.06 -14.24
N ILE A 374 21.48 2.34 -14.59
CA ILE A 374 20.96 2.74 -15.91
C ILE A 374 21.92 2.28 -17.01
N SER A 375 23.24 2.38 -16.80
CA SER A 375 24.24 1.89 -17.75
C SER A 375 24.07 0.39 -18.02
N ILE A 376 23.91 -0.43 -16.98
CA ILE A 376 23.71 -1.88 -17.12
C ILE A 376 22.36 -2.18 -17.78
N PHE A 377 21.30 -1.47 -17.39
CA PHE A 377 19.93 -1.67 -17.89
C PHE A 377 19.80 -1.36 -19.39
N ASN A 378 20.47 -0.31 -19.86
CA ASN A 378 20.47 0.13 -21.26
C ASN A 378 21.37 -0.72 -22.17
N ASP A 379 22.36 -1.42 -21.62
CA ASP A 379 23.16 -2.40 -22.36
C ASP A 379 22.42 -3.77 -22.40
N LYS A 380 22.96 -4.83 -21.79
CA LYS A 380 22.38 -6.17 -21.85
C LYS A 380 21.60 -6.60 -20.60
N GLY A 381 21.56 -5.76 -19.56
CA GLY A 381 21.17 -6.19 -18.23
C GLY A 381 22.22 -7.11 -17.60
N ASP A 382 21.96 -7.55 -16.37
CA ASP A 382 22.78 -8.49 -15.62
C ASP A 382 21.86 -9.29 -14.68
N GLU A 383 21.60 -10.57 -15.02
CA GLU A 383 20.72 -11.44 -14.22
C GLU A 383 21.26 -11.65 -12.79
N LYS A 384 22.58 -11.57 -12.56
CA LYS A 384 23.18 -11.74 -11.23
C LYS A 384 22.91 -10.54 -10.32
N LEU A 385 22.79 -9.35 -10.90
CA LEU A 385 22.46 -8.11 -10.20
C LEU A 385 20.96 -7.78 -10.24
N ASP A 386 20.12 -8.75 -10.60
CA ASP A 386 18.68 -8.59 -10.78
C ASP A 386 18.29 -7.45 -11.75
N VAL A 387 19.11 -7.20 -12.79
CA VAL A 387 18.85 -6.23 -13.87
C VAL A 387 18.36 -6.98 -15.11
N PRO A 388 17.05 -6.98 -15.43
CA PRO A 388 16.50 -7.86 -16.47
C PRO A 388 17.00 -7.50 -17.89
N PRO A 389 17.35 -8.49 -18.73
CA PRO A 389 17.82 -8.24 -20.10
C PRO A 389 16.68 -7.78 -21.05
N PRO A 390 17.01 -7.11 -22.18
CA PRO A 390 16.01 -6.68 -23.15
C PRO A 390 15.33 -7.88 -23.88
N PRO A 391 14.05 -7.74 -24.29
CA PRO A 391 13.20 -8.83 -24.79
C PRO A 391 13.64 -9.48 -26.13
N SER A 392 14.78 -9.10 -26.71
CA SER A 392 15.26 -9.55 -28.03
C SER A 392 16.39 -10.59 -28.01
N TRP A 393 17.06 -10.82 -26.89
CA TRP A 393 18.24 -11.71 -26.84
C TRP A 393 17.87 -13.19 -26.72
N GLU A 394 17.06 -13.55 -25.72
CA GLU A 394 16.80 -14.95 -25.37
C GLU A 394 15.88 -15.68 -26.38
N ALA A 395 14.90 -14.99 -26.94
CA ALA A 395 13.96 -15.57 -27.89
C ALA A 395 14.62 -15.90 -29.24
N LYS A 396 15.58 -15.08 -29.67
CA LYS A 396 16.36 -15.29 -30.91
C LYS A 396 17.35 -16.44 -30.77
N GLU A 397 18.09 -16.48 -29.66
CA GLU A 397 19.08 -17.52 -29.39
C GLU A 397 18.43 -18.90 -29.24
N LEU A 398 17.27 -18.97 -28.60
CA LEU A 398 16.52 -20.22 -28.50
C LEU A 398 15.87 -20.65 -29.82
N ALA A 399 15.33 -19.71 -30.61
CA ALA A 399 14.81 -20.05 -31.94
C ALA A 399 15.92 -20.64 -32.84
N ARG A 400 17.15 -20.12 -32.71
CA ARG A 400 18.37 -20.67 -33.33
C ARG A 400 18.69 -22.08 -32.83
N GLN A 401 18.73 -22.30 -31.51
CA GLN A 401 18.98 -23.61 -30.91
C GLN A 401 17.91 -24.67 -31.27
N LEU A 402 16.64 -24.27 -31.41
CA LEU A 402 15.55 -25.14 -31.84
C LEU A 402 15.65 -25.53 -33.32
N ALA A 403 16.15 -24.63 -34.17
CA ALA A 403 16.42 -24.91 -35.58
C ALA A 403 17.62 -25.85 -35.77
N GLU A 404 18.57 -25.83 -34.84
CA GLU A 404 19.81 -26.65 -34.86
C GLU A 404 19.66 -28.04 -34.19
N SER A 405 18.54 -28.32 -33.50
CA SER A 405 18.36 -29.58 -32.76
C SER A 405 17.78 -30.74 -33.59
N ALA A 406 18.28 -31.96 -33.35
CA ALA A 406 17.80 -33.24 -33.90
C ALA A 406 16.28 -33.46 -33.68
N PRO A 407 15.60 -34.38 -34.40
CA PRO A 407 14.13 -34.48 -34.36
C PRO A 407 13.62 -34.87 -32.97
N MET A 408 13.28 -33.86 -32.17
CA MET A 408 12.59 -34.03 -30.89
C MET A 408 11.12 -34.37 -31.13
N SER A 409 10.53 -35.15 -30.22
CA SER A 409 9.08 -35.37 -30.19
C SER A 409 8.33 -34.03 -30.20
N ARG A 410 7.27 -33.92 -31.01
CA ARG A 410 6.37 -32.75 -31.07
C ARG A 410 5.91 -32.29 -29.68
N MET A 411 5.75 -33.22 -28.73
CA MET A 411 5.35 -32.92 -27.36
C MET A 411 6.45 -32.19 -26.59
N ALA A 412 7.70 -32.66 -26.68
CA ALA A 412 8.86 -32.05 -26.05
C ALA A 412 9.13 -30.65 -26.60
N LEU A 413 8.98 -30.48 -27.93
CA LEU A 413 9.08 -29.18 -28.59
C LEU A 413 8.01 -28.20 -28.07
N LYS A 414 6.75 -28.62 -27.99
CA LYS A 414 5.66 -27.79 -27.43
C LYS A 414 5.92 -27.39 -25.98
N TRP A 415 6.40 -28.31 -25.15
CA TRP A 415 6.73 -28.05 -23.76
C TRP A 415 7.86 -27.03 -23.62
N ARG A 416 8.93 -27.18 -24.41
CA ARG A 416 10.07 -26.27 -24.44
C ARG A 416 9.66 -24.87 -24.93
N MET A 417 8.87 -24.77 -25.99
CA MET A 417 8.30 -23.50 -26.45
C MET A 417 7.43 -22.83 -25.36
N ALA A 418 6.65 -23.60 -24.60
CA ALA A 418 5.83 -23.08 -23.53
C ALA A 418 6.67 -22.53 -22.36
N GLN A 419 7.73 -23.23 -21.95
CA GLN A 419 8.69 -22.76 -20.95
C GLN A 419 9.38 -21.47 -21.38
N CYS A 420 9.77 -21.37 -22.64
CA CYS A 420 10.47 -20.19 -23.13
C CYS A 420 9.54 -18.98 -23.24
N ARG A 421 8.30 -19.18 -23.73
CA ARG A 421 7.26 -18.13 -23.67
C ARG A 421 6.96 -17.70 -22.24
N LYS A 422 7.06 -18.61 -21.26
CA LYS A 422 6.94 -18.29 -19.85
C LYS A 422 8.11 -17.41 -19.40
N LYS A 423 9.37 -17.83 -19.60
CA LYS A 423 10.57 -17.05 -19.22
C LYS A 423 10.53 -15.66 -19.86
N THR A 424 10.32 -15.55 -21.17
CA THR A 424 10.26 -14.26 -21.86
C THR A 424 9.21 -13.32 -21.28
N ARG A 425 8.03 -13.83 -20.90
CA ARG A 425 6.97 -13.01 -20.27
C ARG A 425 7.34 -12.57 -18.86
N GLU A 426 7.95 -13.45 -18.08
CA GLU A 426 8.43 -13.14 -16.73
C GLU A 426 9.54 -12.08 -16.78
N THR A 427 10.54 -12.27 -17.65
CA THR A 427 11.62 -11.30 -17.89
C THR A 427 11.08 -9.95 -18.37
N TYR A 428 10.14 -9.94 -19.32
CA TYR A 428 9.50 -8.72 -19.78
C TYR A 428 8.78 -7.98 -18.65
N GLY A 429 8.02 -8.71 -17.82
CA GLY A 429 7.35 -8.14 -16.65
C GLY A 429 8.31 -7.49 -15.66
N LEU A 430 9.41 -8.18 -15.33
CA LEU A 430 10.47 -7.64 -14.48
C LEU A 430 11.14 -6.42 -15.10
N ARG A 431 11.41 -6.45 -16.42
CA ARG A 431 12.04 -5.32 -17.12
C ARG A 431 11.14 -4.08 -17.12
N MET A 432 9.83 -4.23 -17.32
CA MET A 432 8.89 -3.11 -17.29
C MET A 432 8.73 -2.55 -15.88
N ASP A 433 8.68 -3.39 -14.84
CA ASP A 433 8.68 -2.95 -13.44
C ASP A 433 9.94 -2.12 -13.10
N MET A 434 11.12 -2.59 -13.52
CA MET A 434 12.37 -1.86 -13.35
C MET A 434 12.40 -0.56 -14.19
N LEU A 435 11.88 -0.57 -15.42
CA LEU A 435 11.78 0.61 -16.27
C LEU A 435 10.98 1.73 -15.58
N TYR A 436 9.83 1.40 -14.98
CA TYR A 436 9.02 2.39 -14.25
C TYR A 436 9.79 2.95 -13.05
N LYS A 437 10.41 2.09 -12.25
CA LYS A 437 11.21 2.52 -11.09
C LYS A 437 12.38 3.43 -11.48
N LEU A 438 13.15 3.05 -12.50
CA LEU A 438 14.28 3.84 -12.99
C LEU A 438 13.84 5.16 -13.62
N SER A 439 12.72 5.17 -14.34
CA SER A 439 12.18 6.39 -14.95
C SER A 439 11.72 7.38 -13.88
N ILE A 440 11.03 6.90 -12.83
CA ILE A 440 10.63 7.73 -11.69
C ILE A 440 11.87 8.22 -10.94
N ALA A 441 12.84 7.35 -10.64
CA ALA A 441 14.08 7.75 -9.98
C ALA A 441 14.88 8.78 -10.81
N LYS A 442 14.92 8.63 -12.14
CA LYS A 442 15.58 9.58 -13.04
C LYS A 442 14.87 10.93 -13.08
N HIS A 443 13.54 10.93 -13.04
CA HIS A 443 12.73 12.14 -12.98
C HIS A 443 12.95 12.90 -11.66
N MET A 444 13.06 12.17 -10.54
CA MET A 444 13.22 12.73 -9.19
C MET A 444 14.69 12.98 -8.79
N LYS A 445 15.65 12.84 -9.71
CA LYS A 445 17.08 12.77 -9.37
C LYS A 445 17.63 14.05 -8.72
N ASP A 446 17.10 15.20 -9.11
CA ASP A 446 17.54 16.54 -8.66
C ASP A 446 16.61 17.11 -7.57
N GLU A 447 15.59 16.35 -7.18
CA GLU A 447 14.51 16.80 -6.28
C GLU A 447 14.61 16.12 -4.90
N VAL A 448 14.10 16.80 -3.87
CA VAL A 448 13.79 16.20 -2.58
C VAL A 448 12.33 15.75 -2.59
N PHE A 449 12.06 14.55 -2.07
CA PHE A 449 10.72 13.99 -2.10
C PHE A 449 10.36 13.19 -0.86
N TRP A 450 9.07 12.95 -0.68
CA TRP A 450 8.49 12.30 0.50
C TRP A 450 7.61 11.13 0.12
N PHE A 451 7.58 10.15 1.00
CA PHE A 451 6.71 8.98 0.88
C PHE A 451 5.60 9.06 1.92
N PRO A 452 4.40 9.57 1.60
CA PRO A 452 3.26 9.42 2.50
C PRO A 452 3.03 7.94 2.80
N HIS A 453 2.68 7.61 4.05
CA HIS A 453 2.42 6.23 4.48
C HIS A 453 0.95 6.02 4.82
N ASN A 454 0.52 4.76 4.74
CA ASN A 454 -0.77 4.26 5.23
C ASN A 454 -0.59 2.84 5.78
N LEU A 455 -1.68 2.18 6.17
CA LEU A 455 -1.68 0.90 6.89
C LEU A 455 -2.27 -0.23 6.06
N ASP A 456 -1.93 -1.50 6.33
CA ASP A 456 -2.83 -2.61 6.01
C ASP A 456 -3.84 -2.86 7.15
N PHE A 457 -4.81 -3.76 6.95
CA PHE A 457 -5.83 -4.07 7.96
C PHE A 457 -5.26 -4.62 9.29
N ARG A 458 -3.98 -4.99 9.35
CA ARG A 458 -3.29 -5.49 10.56
C ARG A 458 -2.52 -4.36 11.26
N GLY A 459 -2.53 -3.16 10.70
CA GLY A 459 -1.79 -2.01 11.16
C GLY A 459 -0.37 -1.88 10.62
N ARG A 460 0.12 -2.73 9.69
CA ARG A 460 1.49 -2.57 9.15
C ARG A 460 1.56 -1.38 8.21
N THR A 461 2.64 -0.60 8.28
CA THR A 461 2.81 0.61 7.46
C THR A 461 3.38 0.33 6.08
N TYR A 462 2.93 1.08 5.07
CA TYR A 462 3.45 1.01 3.69
C TYR A 462 3.46 2.40 3.03
N PRO A 463 4.49 2.76 2.23
CA PRO A 463 4.48 3.94 1.38
C PRO A 463 3.34 3.90 0.36
N CYS A 464 2.53 4.95 0.27
CA CYS A 464 1.43 5.08 -0.68
C CYS A 464 1.89 4.94 -2.15
N PRO A 465 3.00 5.56 -2.60
CA PRO A 465 3.52 5.36 -3.96
C PRO A 465 3.98 3.91 -4.18
N PRO A 466 3.35 3.14 -5.09
CA PRO A 466 3.58 1.70 -5.18
C PRO A 466 4.83 1.31 -5.97
N HIS A 467 5.27 2.15 -6.92
CA HIS A 467 6.33 1.79 -7.87
C HIS A 467 7.73 1.97 -7.28
N PHE A 468 8.07 3.21 -6.88
CA PHE A 468 9.38 3.59 -6.39
C PHE A 468 9.28 4.00 -4.91
N ASN A 469 9.86 3.19 -4.01
CA ASN A 469 9.88 3.45 -2.56
C ASN A 469 10.91 2.55 -1.84
N HIS A 470 11.26 2.89 -0.61
CA HIS A 470 12.28 2.20 0.20
C HIS A 470 11.89 0.78 0.67
N LEU A 471 10.63 0.34 0.51
CA LEU A 471 10.24 -1.06 0.74
C LEU A 471 10.57 -1.97 -0.44
N GLY A 472 11.03 -1.41 -1.56
CA GLY A 472 11.47 -2.15 -2.75
C GLY A 472 12.66 -3.08 -2.50
N GLY A 473 13.10 -3.74 -3.57
CA GLY A 473 14.27 -4.63 -3.56
C GLY A 473 15.60 -3.87 -3.44
N ASP A 474 16.70 -4.63 -3.41
CA ASP A 474 18.07 -4.14 -3.17
C ASP A 474 18.41 -2.87 -3.96
N PHE A 475 18.25 -2.89 -5.30
CA PHE A 475 18.58 -1.73 -6.13
C PHE A 475 17.78 -0.47 -5.76
N THR A 476 16.50 -0.63 -5.39
CA THR A 476 15.64 0.50 -5.03
C THR A 476 16.11 1.12 -3.71
N ARG A 477 16.57 0.30 -2.76
CA ARG A 477 17.17 0.76 -1.50
C ARG A 477 18.54 1.39 -1.72
N GLY A 478 19.37 0.80 -2.57
CA GLY A 478 20.71 1.32 -2.90
C GLY A 478 20.69 2.72 -3.55
N ILE A 479 19.61 3.07 -4.26
CA ILE A 479 19.44 4.40 -4.87
C ILE A 479 18.72 5.43 -4.00
N LEU A 480 18.30 5.09 -2.79
CA LEU A 480 17.58 6.00 -1.89
C LEU A 480 18.45 6.42 -0.72
N LEU A 481 18.56 7.73 -0.50
CA LEU A 481 19.27 8.33 0.64
C LEU A 481 18.33 9.27 1.40
N PHE A 482 18.63 9.52 2.67
CA PHE A 482 17.98 10.63 3.37
C PHE A 482 18.40 11.95 2.74
N ALA A 483 17.43 12.82 2.43
CA ALA A 483 17.74 14.16 1.93
C ALA A 483 18.43 14.99 3.01
N GLU A 484 17.98 14.85 4.26
CA GLU A 484 18.62 15.39 5.44
C GLU A 484 19.78 14.49 5.89
N GLY A 485 21.00 15.03 5.81
CA GLY A 485 22.19 14.35 6.31
C GLY A 485 22.50 14.73 7.76
N LYS A 486 23.22 13.84 8.45
CA LYS A 486 23.69 14.06 9.83
C LYS A 486 25.21 13.84 9.93
N PRO A 487 25.92 14.60 10.78
CA PRO A 487 27.33 14.33 11.04
C PRO A 487 27.50 12.94 11.62
N LEU A 488 28.52 12.20 11.16
CA LEU A 488 28.80 10.84 11.65
C LEU A 488 29.10 10.80 13.15
N GLY A 489 29.72 11.84 13.69
CA GLY A 489 30.21 11.85 15.05
C GLY A 489 31.30 10.79 15.28
N PRO A 490 31.58 10.44 16.55
CA PRO A 490 32.73 9.60 16.89
C PRO A 490 32.59 8.14 16.44
N ARG A 491 31.36 7.64 16.25
CA ARG A 491 31.09 6.22 15.94
C ARG A 491 30.35 6.00 14.62
N GLY A 492 29.97 7.05 13.90
CA GLY A 492 29.17 6.91 12.69
C GLY A 492 29.89 6.14 11.58
N LEU A 493 31.20 6.35 11.43
CA LEU A 493 32.00 5.59 10.46
C LEU A 493 32.06 4.09 10.80
N ASP A 494 32.19 3.75 12.09
CA ASP A 494 32.18 2.35 12.53
C ASP A 494 30.83 1.69 12.23
N TRP A 495 29.72 2.41 12.44
CA TRP A 495 28.39 1.92 12.09
C TRP A 495 28.20 1.74 10.59
N LEU A 496 28.75 2.62 9.74
CA LEU A 496 28.74 2.42 8.29
C LEU A 496 29.52 1.14 7.90
N LYS A 497 30.69 0.93 8.48
CA LYS A 497 31.51 -0.28 8.23
C LYS A 497 30.81 -1.56 8.67
N ILE A 498 30.23 -1.57 9.88
CA ILE A 498 29.43 -2.70 10.38
C ILE A 498 28.23 -2.95 9.46
N HIS A 499 27.56 -1.88 9.03
CA HIS A 499 26.42 -1.97 8.14
C HIS A 499 26.80 -2.55 6.77
N LEU A 500 27.91 -2.11 6.17
CA LEU A 500 28.46 -2.69 4.96
C LEU A 500 28.67 -4.20 5.11
N VAL A 501 29.33 -4.64 6.20
CA VAL A 501 29.53 -6.07 6.45
C VAL A 501 28.21 -6.81 6.60
N ASN A 502 27.20 -6.22 7.23
CA ASN A 502 25.87 -6.83 7.34
C ASN A 502 25.24 -7.06 5.96
N LEU A 503 25.33 -6.06 5.06
CA LEU A 503 24.84 -6.12 3.69
C LEU A 503 25.56 -7.17 2.84
N THR A 504 26.86 -7.43 3.10
CA THR A 504 27.59 -8.48 2.37
C THR A 504 27.02 -9.88 2.61
N GLY A 505 26.30 -10.08 3.70
CA GLY A 505 25.85 -11.39 4.15
C GLY A 505 26.90 -12.21 4.89
N LEU A 506 28.14 -11.72 4.97
CA LEU A 506 29.26 -12.35 5.65
C LEU A 506 29.20 -12.07 7.16
N ARG A 507 29.97 -12.84 7.94
CA ARG A 507 30.15 -12.64 9.40
C ARG A 507 28.87 -12.55 10.25
N LYS A 508 27.73 -13.10 9.78
CA LYS A 508 26.44 -13.09 10.50
C LYS A 508 26.48 -13.61 11.93
N LYS A 509 27.38 -14.56 12.23
CA LYS A 509 27.56 -15.18 13.56
C LYS A 509 28.57 -14.47 14.46
N HIS A 510 29.22 -13.43 13.96
CA HIS A 510 30.28 -12.73 14.67
C HIS A 510 29.74 -11.50 15.39
N SER A 511 30.45 -11.07 16.42
CA SER A 511 30.20 -9.85 17.18
C SER A 511 30.35 -8.59 16.32
N LEU A 512 29.81 -7.46 16.80
CA LEU A 512 29.97 -6.17 16.11
C LEU A 512 31.44 -5.74 15.98
N LYS A 513 32.27 -6.05 16.99
CA LYS A 513 33.70 -5.74 16.98
C LYS A 513 34.45 -6.51 15.90
N GLU A 514 34.13 -7.79 15.72
CA GLU A 514 34.72 -8.62 14.67
C GLU A 514 34.25 -8.20 13.27
N ARG A 515 33.00 -7.76 13.13
CA ARG A 515 32.50 -7.20 11.86
C ARG A 515 33.24 -5.92 11.50
N LEU A 516 33.45 -5.03 12.47
CA LEU A 516 34.23 -3.80 12.27
C LEU A 516 35.68 -4.12 11.84
N ALA A 517 36.36 -5.00 12.56
CA ALA A 517 37.73 -5.41 12.22
C ALA A 517 37.81 -6.05 10.83
N TYR A 518 36.80 -6.83 10.43
CA TYR A 518 36.73 -7.40 9.08
C TYR A 518 36.54 -6.32 8.03
N ALA A 519 35.71 -5.32 8.27
CA ALA A 519 35.54 -4.19 7.36
C ALA A 519 36.89 -3.46 7.14
N ASP A 520 37.67 -3.25 8.19
CA ASP A 520 39.00 -2.64 8.10
C ASP A 520 39.98 -3.49 7.26
N GLN A 521 39.89 -4.82 7.33
CA GLN A 521 40.71 -5.73 6.52
C GLN A 521 40.41 -5.63 5.02
N ILE A 522 39.15 -5.46 4.65
CA ILE A 522 38.69 -5.40 3.24
C ILE A 522 38.58 -3.97 2.71
N MET A 523 39.17 -2.99 3.40
CA MET A 523 39.03 -1.56 3.04
C MET A 523 39.52 -1.26 1.62
N ALA A 524 40.54 -1.96 1.14
CA ALA A 524 41.01 -1.81 -0.24
C ALA A 524 39.95 -2.20 -1.27
N ASP A 525 39.19 -3.27 -1.03
CA ASP A 525 38.13 -3.73 -1.96
C ASP A 525 36.88 -2.85 -1.87
N ILE A 526 36.61 -2.28 -0.70
CA ILE A 526 35.56 -1.26 -0.49
C ILE A 526 35.88 0.00 -1.30
N LEU A 527 37.11 0.51 -1.20
CA LEU A 527 37.53 1.70 -1.94
C LEU A 527 37.59 1.45 -3.46
N ASP A 528 38.08 0.29 -3.90
CA ASP A 528 38.07 -0.10 -5.31
C ASP A 528 36.64 -0.19 -5.87
N SER A 529 35.71 -0.77 -5.11
CA SER A 529 34.30 -0.87 -5.50
C SER A 529 33.63 0.51 -5.61
N ALA A 530 34.02 1.46 -4.75
CA ALA A 530 33.52 2.83 -4.79
C ALA A 530 34.06 3.62 -6.00
N ASP A 531 35.34 3.45 -6.32
CA ASP A 531 36.02 4.23 -7.37
C ASP A 531 35.80 3.66 -8.77
N ASN A 532 35.83 2.33 -8.90
CA ASN A 532 35.82 1.61 -10.16
C ASN A 532 34.73 0.52 -10.17
N PRO A 533 33.44 0.87 -10.02
CA PRO A 533 32.36 -0.09 -9.81
C PRO A 533 32.23 -1.13 -10.92
N LEU A 534 32.49 -0.73 -12.18
CA LEU A 534 32.38 -1.59 -13.36
C LEU A 534 33.74 -2.01 -13.94
N THR A 535 34.85 -1.37 -13.57
CA THR A 535 36.17 -1.60 -14.19
C THR A 535 37.20 -2.18 -13.24
N GLY A 536 36.96 -2.12 -11.93
CA GLY A 536 37.84 -2.65 -10.89
C GLY A 536 37.65 -4.14 -10.65
N LYS A 537 37.88 -4.57 -9.41
CA LYS A 537 37.74 -5.98 -8.97
C LYS A 537 36.29 -6.44 -8.89
N ARG A 538 35.34 -5.50 -8.84
CA ARG A 538 33.88 -5.76 -8.77
C ARG A 538 33.46 -6.62 -7.56
N TRP A 539 34.19 -6.52 -6.45
CA TRP A 539 33.93 -7.28 -5.21
C TRP A 539 32.47 -7.16 -4.73
N TRP A 540 31.90 -5.96 -4.84
CA TRP A 540 30.52 -5.68 -4.42
C TRP A 540 29.45 -6.55 -5.13
N MET A 541 29.71 -7.03 -6.36
CA MET A 541 28.76 -7.84 -7.14
C MET A 541 28.58 -9.26 -6.58
N ASP A 542 29.49 -9.72 -5.71
CA ASP A 542 29.51 -11.06 -5.12
C ASP A 542 29.01 -11.05 -3.66
N THR A 543 27.91 -10.34 -3.41
CA THR A 543 27.35 -10.15 -2.06
C THR A 543 25.84 -10.38 -2.00
N ASP A 544 25.29 -10.51 -0.79
CA ASP A 544 23.84 -10.74 -0.59
C ASP A 544 22.98 -9.55 -1.08
N GLU A 545 23.44 -8.31 -0.89
CA GLU A 545 22.71 -7.06 -1.23
C GLU A 545 23.65 -6.11 -2.02
N PRO A 546 23.99 -6.44 -3.28
CA PRO A 546 25.09 -5.82 -4.01
C PRO A 546 24.93 -4.31 -4.22
N TRP A 547 23.74 -3.82 -4.57
CA TRP A 547 23.52 -2.40 -4.82
C TRP A 547 23.62 -1.55 -3.55
N GLN A 548 23.12 -2.06 -2.42
CA GLN A 548 23.32 -1.41 -1.12
C GLN A 548 24.79 -1.48 -0.68
N VAL A 549 25.53 -2.57 -0.95
CA VAL A 549 26.97 -2.66 -0.68
C VAL A 549 27.75 -1.62 -1.49
N LEU A 550 27.44 -1.47 -2.78
CA LEU A 550 28.07 -0.44 -3.62
C LEU A 550 27.79 0.96 -3.08
N ALA A 551 26.53 1.26 -2.77
CA ALA A 551 26.11 2.55 -2.22
C ALA A 551 26.81 2.86 -0.87
N CYS A 552 26.91 1.87 0.01
CA CYS A 552 27.60 2.00 1.30
C CYS A 552 29.12 2.15 1.12
N SER A 553 29.72 1.45 0.15
CA SER A 553 31.14 1.57 -0.19
C SER A 553 31.48 2.99 -0.65
N MET A 554 30.63 3.58 -1.49
CA MET A 554 30.75 4.98 -1.91
C MET A 554 30.64 5.96 -0.72
N GLU A 555 29.74 5.70 0.23
CA GLU A 555 29.59 6.55 1.41
C GLU A 555 30.82 6.46 2.34
N ILE A 556 31.33 5.25 2.58
CA ILE A 556 32.55 5.03 3.38
C ILE A 556 33.76 5.68 2.72
N ALA A 557 33.91 5.55 1.40
CA ALA A 557 35.00 6.17 0.66
C ALA A 557 34.99 7.71 0.83
N LYS A 558 33.82 8.34 0.72
CA LYS A 558 33.66 9.79 0.96
C LYS A 558 33.98 10.17 2.40
N ALA A 559 33.49 9.41 3.38
CA ALA A 559 33.72 9.67 4.79
C ALA A 559 35.21 9.58 5.17
N VAL A 560 35.90 8.52 4.75
CA VAL A 560 37.33 8.29 5.06
C VAL A 560 38.24 9.30 4.36
N ARG A 561 37.86 9.77 3.17
CA ARG A 561 38.61 10.79 2.42
C ARG A 561 38.31 12.23 2.86
N SER A 562 37.33 12.43 3.75
CA SER A 562 37.04 13.74 4.31
C SER A 562 38.14 14.17 5.30
N PRO A 563 38.37 15.48 5.51
CA PRO A 563 39.39 15.95 6.44
C PRO A 563 39.20 15.46 7.88
N ASP A 564 37.94 15.31 8.29
CA ASP A 564 37.54 14.81 9.61
C ASP A 564 36.28 13.93 9.43
N PRO A 565 36.44 12.58 9.42
CA PRO A 565 35.32 11.66 9.26
C PRO A 565 34.20 11.86 10.28
N SER A 566 34.49 12.38 11.47
CA SER A 566 33.45 12.62 12.50
C SER A 566 32.51 13.78 12.14
N LYS A 567 32.97 14.72 11.31
CA LYS A 567 32.19 15.87 10.83
C LYS A 567 31.58 15.64 9.46
N TYR A 568 31.92 14.55 8.78
CA TYR A 568 31.31 14.18 7.51
C TYR A 568 29.80 14.05 7.67
N ILE A 569 29.05 14.76 6.82
CA ILE A 569 27.58 14.72 6.80
C ILE A 569 27.16 13.52 5.95
N SER A 570 26.75 12.45 6.62
CA SER A 570 26.25 11.25 5.98
C SER A 570 24.76 11.33 5.71
N HIS A 571 24.36 10.86 4.54
CA HIS A 571 22.97 10.73 4.12
C HIS A 571 22.50 9.28 4.06
N PHE A 572 23.42 8.33 4.29
CA PHE A 572 23.19 6.92 4.05
C PHE A 572 22.40 6.28 5.20
N PRO A 573 21.26 5.62 4.93
CA PRO A 573 20.50 4.90 5.96
C PRO A 573 21.27 3.69 6.49
N VAL A 574 21.32 3.54 7.82
CA VAL A 574 21.90 2.35 8.47
C VAL A 574 20.79 1.49 9.05
N HIS A 575 20.69 0.25 8.59
CA HIS A 575 19.64 -0.68 9.01
C HIS A 575 20.02 -1.45 10.28
N GLN A 576 19.06 -1.61 11.19
CA GLN A 576 19.06 -2.56 12.29
C GLN A 576 17.75 -3.36 12.22
N ASP A 577 17.84 -4.69 12.28
CA ASP A 577 16.69 -5.58 12.17
C ASP A 577 16.77 -6.69 13.21
N GLY A 578 15.60 -7.09 13.72
CA GLY A 578 15.51 -8.19 14.68
C GLY A 578 15.58 -9.54 13.97
N SER A 579 16.25 -10.50 14.60
CA SER A 579 16.34 -11.86 14.04
C SER A 579 15.03 -12.59 14.25
N CYS A 580 14.16 -12.55 13.23
CA CYS A 580 12.81 -13.13 13.25
C CYS A 580 11.88 -12.47 14.28
N ASN A 581 11.48 -11.21 14.04
CA ASN A 581 10.62 -10.41 14.93
C ASN A 581 9.38 -11.19 15.42
N GLY A 582 8.71 -11.95 14.54
CA GLY A 582 7.56 -12.76 14.95
C GLY A 582 7.87 -13.75 16.09
N LEU A 583 9.02 -14.43 16.06
CA LEU A 583 9.44 -15.30 17.18
C LEU A 583 9.87 -14.48 18.41
N GLN A 584 10.46 -13.30 18.23
CA GLN A 584 10.76 -12.39 19.35
C GLN A 584 9.47 -12.02 20.09
N HIS A 585 8.41 -11.64 19.36
CA HIS A 585 7.13 -11.33 19.96
C HIS A 585 6.49 -12.55 20.65
N TYR A 586 6.53 -13.74 20.04
CA TYR A 586 6.05 -14.95 20.73
C TYR A 586 6.84 -15.29 22.00
N ALA A 587 8.17 -15.21 21.96
CA ALA A 587 9.02 -15.45 23.12
C ALA A 587 8.76 -14.43 24.24
N ALA A 588 8.52 -13.17 23.88
CA ALA A 588 8.15 -12.13 24.84
C ALA A 588 6.76 -12.36 25.46
N LEU A 589 5.75 -12.73 24.65
CA LEU A 589 4.40 -13.05 25.11
C LEU A 589 4.38 -14.24 26.06
N GLY A 590 5.08 -15.32 25.67
CA GLY A 590 5.15 -16.56 26.45
C GLY A 590 6.19 -16.54 27.57
N ARG A 591 7.01 -15.49 27.67
CA ARG A 591 8.18 -15.41 28.56
C ARG A 591 9.08 -16.66 28.43
N ASP A 592 9.20 -17.17 27.21
CA ASP A 592 9.94 -18.39 26.89
C ASP A 592 11.44 -18.09 26.86
N MET A 593 12.17 -18.53 27.89
CA MET A 593 13.60 -18.24 28.04
C MET A 593 14.47 -18.86 26.93
N LEU A 594 14.17 -20.08 26.50
CA LEU A 594 14.94 -20.76 25.44
C LEU A 594 14.65 -20.12 24.08
N GLY A 595 13.38 -19.81 23.84
CA GLY A 595 12.96 -19.05 22.67
C GLY A 595 13.63 -17.68 22.62
N ALA A 596 13.58 -16.93 23.73
CA ALA A 596 14.15 -15.60 23.90
C ALA A 596 15.66 -15.57 23.63
N PHE A 597 16.41 -16.56 24.13
CA PHE A 597 17.83 -16.70 23.82
C PHE A 597 18.08 -16.93 22.33
N SER A 598 17.33 -17.84 21.71
CA SER A 598 17.48 -18.18 20.29
C SER A 598 17.25 -17.02 19.33
N VAL A 599 16.51 -15.99 19.76
CA VAL A 599 16.14 -14.80 18.96
C VAL A 599 16.71 -13.49 19.50
N ASN A 600 17.73 -13.55 20.36
CA ASN A 600 18.48 -12.39 20.88
C ASN A 600 17.67 -11.43 21.77
N LEU A 601 16.65 -11.90 22.48
CA LEU A 601 15.99 -11.11 23.53
C LEU A 601 16.79 -11.10 24.84
N THR A 602 17.53 -12.17 25.13
CA THR A 602 18.48 -12.18 26.25
C THR A 602 19.86 -11.69 25.80
N PRO A 603 20.55 -10.84 26.61
CA PRO A 603 21.88 -10.37 26.28
C PRO A 603 22.86 -11.52 26.06
N SER A 604 23.67 -11.41 25.01
CA SER A 604 24.73 -12.36 24.70
C SER A 604 25.91 -11.64 24.03
N ALA A 605 27.12 -12.17 24.20
CA ALA A 605 28.32 -11.65 23.55
C ALA A 605 28.32 -11.89 22.02
N LEU A 606 27.64 -12.96 21.59
CA LEU A 606 27.54 -13.35 20.17
C LEU A 606 26.07 -13.42 19.75
N PRO A 607 25.75 -13.03 18.50
CA PRO A 607 24.40 -13.13 17.97
C PRO A 607 23.99 -14.60 17.85
N GLN A 608 22.82 -14.93 18.38
CA GLN A 608 22.16 -16.22 18.22
C GLN A 608 21.44 -16.26 16.86
N ASP A 609 21.50 -17.42 16.19
CA ASP A 609 20.97 -17.62 14.85
C ASP A 609 20.01 -18.81 14.83
N VAL A 610 18.74 -18.54 15.17
CA VAL A 610 17.66 -19.54 15.19
C VAL A 610 17.62 -20.40 13.93
N TYR A 611 17.94 -19.84 12.76
CA TYR A 611 17.93 -20.58 11.50
C TYR A 611 19.03 -21.64 11.43
N THR A 612 20.22 -21.35 11.98
CA THR A 612 21.29 -22.35 12.10
C THR A 612 20.89 -23.43 13.10
N SER A 613 20.34 -23.05 14.26
CA SER A 613 19.94 -24.02 15.30
C SER A 613 18.87 -24.99 14.77
N VAL A 614 17.85 -24.48 14.06
CA VAL A 614 16.85 -25.33 13.42
C VAL A 614 17.47 -26.21 12.33
N ALA A 615 18.36 -25.69 11.50
CA ALA A 615 19.04 -26.49 10.48
C ALA A 615 19.85 -27.65 11.10
N GLN A 616 20.53 -27.41 12.22
CA GLN A 616 21.29 -28.43 12.95
C GLN A 616 20.38 -29.51 13.56
N GLN A 617 19.24 -29.12 14.11
CA GLN A 617 18.26 -30.07 14.65
C GLN A 617 17.63 -30.92 13.54
N VAL A 618 17.28 -30.31 12.41
CA VAL A 618 16.78 -31.02 11.22
C VAL A 618 17.84 -32.00 10.68
N GLU A 619 19.10 -31.59 10.65
CA GLU A 619 20.20 -32.45 10.22
C GLU A 619 20.42 -33.64 11.17
N LEU A 620 20.28 -33.45 12.48
CA LEU A 620 20.33 -34.53 13.46
C LEU A 620 19.19 -35.54 13.25
N SER A 621 17.95 -35.05 13.07
CA SER A 621 16.80 -35.91 12.75
C SER A 621 16.99 -36.65 11.43
N ARG A 622 17.52 -35.98 10.40
CA ARG A 622 17.85 -36.60 9.11
C ARG A 622 18.88 -37.72 9.26
N LYS A 623 19.95 -37.53 10.04
CA LYS A 623 20.96 -38.57 10.30
C LYS A 623 20.34 -39.81 10.95
N ASN A 624 19.53 -39.61 11.99
CA ASN A 624 18.84 -40.71 12.67
C ASN A 624 17.91 -41.49 11.73
N ASP A 625 17.23 -40.82 10.81
CA ASP A 625 16.37 -41.47 9.82
C ASP A 625 17.16 -42.15 8.69
N ALA A 626 18.31 -41.58 8.31
CA ALA A 626 19.22 -42.19 7.34
C ALA A 626 19.81 -43.51 7.87
N GLU A 627 20.14 -43.57 9.16
CA GLU A 627 20.56 -44.79 9.87
C GLU A 627 19.45 -45.85 9.93
N LYS A 628 18.18 -45.42 10.03
CA LYS A 628 17.00 -46.31 9.94
C LYS A 628 16.65 -46.75 8.51
N GLY A 629 17.46 -46.38 7.51
CA GLY A 629 17.28 -46.78 6.12
C GLY A 629 16.28 -45.94 5.32
N VAL A 630 15.93 -44.72 5.78
CA VAL A 630 15.07 -43.82 5.02
C VAL A 630 15.83 -43.24 3.82
N LYS A 631 15.52 -43.72 2.61
CA LYS A 631 16.22 -43.35 1.36
C LYS A 631 16.35 -41.83 1.16
N ILE A 632 15.27 -41.08 1.35
CA ILE A 632 15.29 -39.62 1.13
C ILE A 632 16.17 -38.89 2.14
N ALA A 633 16.28 -39.42 3.37
CA ALA A 633 17.16 -38.87 4.39
C ALA A 633 18.64 -39.06 3.99
N GLN A 634 18.99 -40.19 3.36
CA GLN A 634 20.33 -40.44 2.83
C GLN A 634 20.67 -39.51 1.66
N VAL A 635 19.73 -39.28 0.73
CA VAL A 635 19.92 -38.34 -0.41
C VAL A 635 20.14 -36.90 0.07
N LEU A 636 19.55 -36.53 1.21
CA LEU A 636 19.64 -35.19 1.78
C LEU A 636 20.95 -34.90 2.54
N ASP A 637 21.87 -35.86 2.61
CA ASP A 637 23.16 -35.67 3.28
C ASP A 637 23.95 -34.50 2.69
N GLY A 638 24.36 -33.56 3.54
CA GLY A 638 25.07 -32.34 3.12
C GLY A 638 24.19 -31.22 2.51
N TYR A 639 22.89 -31.45 2.31
CA TYR A 639 21.98 -30.46 1.70
C TYR A 639 21.12 -29.67 2.70
N VAL A 640 21.10 -30.08 3.98
CA VAL A 640 20.38 -29.37 5.06
C VAL A 640 21.17 -28.14 5.49
N THR A 641 20.92 -27.01 4.82
CA THR A 641 21.61 -25.74 5.09
C THR A 641 20.68 -24.68 5.69
N ARG A 642 21.28 -23.68 6.35
CA ARG A 642 20.58 -22.48 6.82
C ARG A 642 19.72 -21.84 5.72
N LYS A 643 20.25 -21.75 4.49
CA LYS A 643 19.54 -21.13 3.35
C LYS A 643 18.25 -21.86 3.01
N VAL A 644 18.28 -23.20 3.03
CA VAL A 644 17.11 -24.06 2.71
C VAL A 644 15.97 -23.89 3.73
N VAL A 645 16.29 -23.80 5.03
CA VAL A 645 15.26 -23.71 6.09
C VAL A 645 14.84 -22.29 6.44
N LYS A 646 15.68 -21.27 6.17
CA LYS A 646 15.49 -19.87 6.61
C LYS A 646 14.09 -19.34 6.30
N GLN A 647 13.65 -19.46 5.03
CA GLN A 647 12.38 -18.88 4.61
C GLN A 647 11.19 -19.54 5.32
N THR A 648 11.24 -20.87 5.49
CA THR A 648 10.18 -21.60 6.19
C THR A 648 10.14 -21.24 7.67
N VAL A 649 11.27 -21.23 8.36
CA VAL A 649 11.34 -20.80 9.77
C VAL A 649 10.81 -19.38 9.96
N MET A 650 11.19 -18.46 9.07
CA MET A 650 10.75 -17.07 9.11
C MET A 650 9.24 -16.91 8.88
N THR A 651 8.62 -17.79 8.09
CA THR A 651 7.23 -17.61 7.67
C THR A 651 6.21 -18.48 8.40
N VAL A 652 6.66 -19.53 9.11
CA VAL A 652 5.78 -20.36 9.96
C VAL A 652 5.10 -19.52 11.05
N VAL A 653 5.85 -18.62 11.71
CA VAL A 653 5.27 -17.68 12.69
C VAL A 653 4.24 -16.73 12.11
N TYR A 654 4.29 -16.52 10.79
CA TYR A 654 3.33 -15.73 10.03
C TYR A 654 2.26 -16.61 9.33
N GLY A 655 2.05 -17.83 9.82
CA GLY A 655 0.91 -18.69 9.44
C GLY A 655 1.13 -19.56 8.21
N VAL A 656 2.39 -19.73 7.77
CA VAL A 656 2.70 -20.70 6.71
C VAL A 656 2.42 -22.11 7.20
N THR A 657 1.67 -22.86 6.38
CA THR A 657 1.37 -24.28 6.62
C THR A 657 2.45 -25.17 6.03
N GLN A 658 2.46 -26.46 6.38
CA GLN A 658 3.37 -27.44 5.76
C GLN A 658 3.32 -27.44 4.23
N TYR A 659 2.15 -27.18 3.62
CA TYR A 659 2.05 -27.06 2.16
C TYR A 659 2.85 -25.86 1.63
N GLY A 660 2.70 -24.68 2.26
CA GLY A 660 3.44 -23.48 1.88
C GLY A 660 4.94 -23.60 2.17
N GLY A 661 5.31 -24.14 3.34
CA GLY A 661 6.70 -24.41 3.70
C GLY A 661 7.38 -25.38 2.74
N ARG A 662 6.68 -26.44 2.32
CA ARG A 662 7.17 -27.38 1.30
C ARG A 662 7.53 -26.66 0.01
N LEU A 663 6.67 -25.77 -0.49
CA LEU A 663 6.93 -25.01 -1.72
C LEU A 663 8.15 -24.08 -1.60
N GLN A 664 8.37 -23.49 -0.43
CA GLN A 664 9.54 -22.65 -0.16
C GLN A 664 10.84 -23.48 -0.16
N ILE A 665 10.84 -24.62 0.53
CA ILE A 665 11.97 -25.55 0.54
C ILE A 665 12.22 -26.11 -0.86
N GLU A 666 11.15 -26.47 -1.58
CA GLU A 666 11.21 -26.95 -2.97
C GLU A 666 11.91 -25.93 -3.89
N LYS A 667 11.58 -24.64 -3.73
CA LYS A 667 12.25 -23.56 -4.47
C LYS A 667 13.75 -23.53 -4.17
N GLN A 668 14.13 -23.61 -2.89
CA GLN A 668 15.55 -23.60 -2.50
C GLN A 668 16.32 -24.83 -2.99
N LEU A 669 15.72 -26.03 -2.94
CA LEU A 669 16.35 -27.25 -3.47
C LEU A 669 16.51 -27.21 -5.00
N LYS A 670 15.59 -26.55 -5.72
CA LYS A 670 15.69 -26.35 -7.17
C LYS A 670 16.85 -25.46 -7.57
N GLU A 671 17.25 -24.52 -6.71
CA GLU A 671 18.39 -23.61 -6.94
C GLU A 671 19.75 -24.29 -6.72
N ILE A 672 19.81 -25.44 -6.04
CA ILE A 672 21.07 -26.18 -5.81
C ILE A 672 21.43 -27.01 -7.04
N GLU A 673 22.50 -26.68 -7.76
CA GLU A 673 22.88 -27.35 -9.01
C GLU A 673 23.09 -28.88 -8.84
N ASN A 674 23.80 -29.28 -7.78
CA ASN A 674 24.19 -30.68 -7.55
C ASN A 674 23.10 -31.55 -6.92
N PHE A 675 21.92 -31.00 -6.59
CA PHE A 675 20.86 -31.76 -5.93
C PHE A 675 20.02 -32.56 -6.94
N PRO A 676 19.72 -33.86 -6.70
CA PRO A 676 18.89 -34.69 -7.59
C PRO A 676 17.51 -34.09 -7.82
N LYS A 677 17.23 -33.63 -9.05
CA LYS A 677 16.00 -32.88 -9.37
C LYS A 677 14.73 -33.71 -9.29
N GLU A 678 14.85 -35.02 -9.43
CA GLU A 678 13.78 -36.01 -9.34
C GLU A 678 13.30 -36.20 -7.88
N ASP A 679 14.20 -36.03 -6.90
CA ASP A 679 13.88 -36.20 -5.48
C ASP A 679 13.34 -34.93 -4.80
N VAL A 680 13.38 -33.77 -5.49
CA VAL A 680 13.01 -32.45 -4.95
C VAL A 680 11.66 -32.43 -4.25
N TRP A 681 10.64 -33.08 -4.84
CA TRP A 681 9.31 -33.10 -4.25
C TRP A 681 9.28 -33.91 -2.94
N GLN A 682 9.94 -35.07 -2.92
CA GLN A 682 9.96 -35.96 -1.76
C GLN A 682 10.85 -35.39 -0.64
N ALA A 683 12.00 -34.80 -1.01
CA ALA A 683 12.92 -34.10 -0.12
C ALA A 683 12.25 -32.89 0.54
N SER A 684 11.57 -32.03 -0.22
CA SER A 684 10.86 -30.87 0.33
C SER A 684 9.74 -31.27 1.28
N LYS A 685 9.02 -32.36 0.99
CA LYS A 685 7.99 -32.92 1.88
C LYS A 685 8.57 -33.44 3.18
N TYR A 686 9.70 -34.13 3.12
CA TYR A 686 10.39 -34.66 4.30
C TYR A 686 10.95 -33.52 5.17
N LEU A 687 11.69 -32.59 4.57
CA LEU A 687 12.30 -31.47 5.29
C LEU A 687 11.27 -30.56 5.96
N VAL A 688 10.14 -30.27 5.32
CA VAL A 688 9.12 -29.42 5.96
C VAL A 688 8.53 -30.07 7.21
N GLN A 689 8.40 -31.40 7.25
CA GLN A 689 7.92 -32.11 8.43
C GLN A 689 8.91 -31.97 9.58
N LEU A 690 10.20 -32.20 9.31
CA LEU A 690 11.26 -32.02 10.31
C LEU A 690 11.36 -30.58 10.81
N VAL A 691 11.31 -29.59 9.92
CA VAL A 691 11.36 -28.17 10.32
C VAL A 691 10.22 -27.80 11.28
N PHE A 692 8.99 -28.24 10.99
CA PHE A 692 7.85 -28.00 11.87
C PHE A 692 7.98 -28.72 13.21
N GLN A 693 8.55 -29.94 13.22
CA GLN A 693 8.83 -30.68 14.44
C GLN A 693 9.89 -29.96 15.28
N SER A 694 11.02 -29.56 14.69
CA SER A 694 12.09 -28.84 15.39
C SER A 694 11.60 -27.52 15.98
N LEU A 695 10.81 -26.74 15.23
CA LEU A 695 10.21 -25.51 15.76
C LEU A 695 9.25 -25.77 16.93
N SER A 696 8.50 -26.88 16.87
CA SER A 696 7.58 -27.24 17.94
C SER A 696 8.30 -27.67 19.22
N GLU A 697 9.46 -28.30 19.10
CA GLU A 697 10.30 -28.71 20.23
C GLU A 697 11.05 -27.51 20.82
N MET A 698 11.56 -26.60 19.98
CA MET A 698 12.32 -25.42 20.41
C MET A 698 11.46 -24.31 21.03
N PHE A 699 10.20 -24.19 20.61
CA PHE A 699 9.32 -23.06 20.95
C PHE A 699 7.96 -23.54 21.46
N SER A 700 7.96 -24.33 22.54
CA SER A 700 6.75 -24.90 23.14
C SER A 700 5.76 -23.82 23.58
N GLY A 701 6.21 -22.77 24.28
CA GLY A 701 5.37 -21.67 24.72
C GLY A 701 4.77 -20.88 23.55
N SER A 702 5.54 -20.70 22.47
CA SER A 702 5.03 -20.07 21.24
C SER A 702 3.91 -20.90 20.59
N ARG A 703 4.03 -22.23 20.64
CA ARG A 703 3.04 -23.16 20.10
C ARG A 703 1.75 -23.16 20.92
N GLU A 704 1.84 -23.09 22.24
CA GLU A 704 0.67 -22.98 23.12
C GLU A 704 -0.13 -21.71 22.84
N ILE A 705 0.54 -20.56 22.69
CA ILE A 705 -0.10 -19.29 22.34
C ILE A 705 -0.75 -19.37 20.95
N GLN A 706 -0.06 -19.94 19.96
CA GLN A 706 -0.63 -20.12 18.61
C GLN A 706 -1.88 -20.99 18.63
N ASN A 707 -1.87 -22.08 19.40
CA ASN A 707 -3.02 -22.97 19.55
C ASN A 707 -4.17 -22.23 20.25
N TRP A 708 -3.89 -21.50 21.33
CA TRP A 708 -4.90 -20.72 22.05
C TRP A 708 -5.58 -19.71 21.12
N LEU A 709 -4.80 -18.89 20.40
CA LEU A 709 -5.32 -17.93 19.41
C LEU A 709 -6.16 -18.66 18.34
N THR A 710 -5.66 -19.77 17.80
CA THR A 710 -6.36 -20.54 16.75
C THR A 710 -7.71 -21.07 17.23
N GLU A 711 -7.78 -21.63 18.43
CA GLU A 711 -9.01 -22.17 19.00
C GLU A 711 -10.01 -21.07 19.39
N SER A 712 -9.53 -19.95 19.96
CA SER A 712 -10.37 -18.77 20.22
C SER A 712 -11.01 -18.24 18.94
N ALA A 713 -10.22 -18.05 17.88
CA ALA A 713 -10.73 -17.58 16.58
C ALA A 713 -11.68 -18.59 15.93
N TRP A 714 -11.48 -19.89 16.15
CA TRP A 714 -12.41 -20.92 15.69
C TRP A 714 -13.76 -20.81 16.40
N LEU A 715 -13.77 -20.67 17.73
CA LEU A 715 -14.99 -20.51 18.53
C LEU A 715 -15.75 -19.23 18.16
N ILE A 716 -15.06 -18.09 18.07
CA ILE A 716 -15.65 -16.80 17.65
C ILE A 716 -16.28 -16.94 16.26
N SER A 717 -15.55 -17.51 15.29
CA SER A 717 -16.10 -17.65 13.95
C SER A 717 -17.27 -18.64 13.86
N LYS A 718 -17.37 -19.60 14.80
CA LYS A 718 -18.51 -20.53 14.88
C LYS A 718 -19.80 -19.87 15.37
N THR A 719 -19.72 -18.78 16.13
CA THR A 719 -20.91 -17.98 16.50
C THR A 719 -21.43 -17.12 15.33
N GLY A 720 -20.67 -17.06 14.23
CA GLY A 720 -21.01 -16.26 13.05
C GLY A 720 -20.38 -14.87 13.05
N GLN A 721 -19.48 -14.57 13.99
CA GLN A 721 -18.78 -13.29 14.09
C GLN A 721 -17.35 -13.35 13.52
N THR A 722 -16.84 -12.22 13.06
CA THR A 722 -15.44 -12.05 12.68
C THR A 722 -14.56 -11.85 13.91
N VAL A 723 -13.27 -12.20 13.81
CA VAL A 723 -12.33 -11.91 14.89
C VAL A 723 -11.92 -10.45 14.83
N GLU A 724 -12.07 -9.78 15.97
CA GLU A 724 -11.79 -8.36 16.18
C GLU A 724 -10.96 -8.19 17.45
N TRP A 725 -10.01 -7.26 17.42
CA TRP A 725 -9.20 -6.88 18.58
C TRP A 725 -8.70 -5.44 18.45
N VAL A 726 -8.20 -4.88 19.54
CA VAL A 726 -7.58 -3.55 19.56
C VAL A 726 -6.10 -3.71 19.88
N THR A 727 -5.23 -3.00 19.16
CA THR A 727 -3.78 -3.04 19.43
C THR A 727 -3.45 -2.30 20.73
N PRO A 728 -2.25 -2.51 21.31
CA PRO A 728 -1.79 -1.71 22.45
C PRO A 728 -1.76 -0.19 22.19
N LEU A 729 -1.81 0.25 20.92
CA LEU A 729 -1.86 1.66 20.53
C LEU A 729 -3.28 2.18 20.26
N GLY A 730 -4.33 1.40 20.55
CA GLY A 730 -5.71 1.82 20.35
C GLY A 730 -6.26 1.58 18.94
N LEU A 731 -5.47 1.02 18.01
CA LEU A 731 -5.92 0.73 16.64
C LEU A 731 -6.88 -0.45 16.63
N PRO A 732 -8.14 -0.29 16.20
CA PRO A 732 -9.05 -1.41 16.12
C PRO A 732 -8.79 -2.21 14.83
N ILE A 733 -8.78 -3.55 14.93
CA ILE A 733 -8.47 -4.48 13.84
C ILE A 733 -9.60 -5.50 13.69
N ILE A 734 -10.03 -5.72 12.45
CA ILE A 734 -10.98 -6.76 12.06
C ILE A 734 -10.42 -7.65 10.94
N GLN A 735 -10.59 -8.98 11.08
CA GLN A 735 -10.27 -9.94 10.02
C GLN A 735 -11.37 -9.97 8.93
N PRO A 736 -11.07 -9.56 7.68
CA PRO A 736 -12.10 -9.37 6.65
C PRO A 736 -12.59 -10.69 6.02
N TYR A 737 -12.30 -11.86 6.58
CA TYR A 737 -12.49 -13.13 5.86
C TYR A 737 -13.94 -13.62 5.92
N HIS A 738 -14.70 -13.44 4.84
CA HIS A 738 -16.06 -13.97 4.66
C HIS A 738 -16.15 -14.99 3.52
N ASN A 739 -17.25 -15.74 3.48
CA ASN A 739 -17.53 -16.67 2.39
C ASN A 739 -17.96 -15.92 1.13
N LYS A 740 -17.41 -16.32 -0.02
CA LYS A 740 -17.61 -15.61 -1.29
C LYS A 740 -19.08 -15.61 -1.72
N LYS A 741 -19.58 -14.46 -2.16
CA LYS A 741 -20.82 -14.33 -2.94
C LYS A 741 -20.50 -13.76 -4.31
N SER A 742 -21.07 -14.36 -5.35
CA SER A 742 -20.99 -13.80 -6.70
C SER A 742 -22.15 -12.85 -6.92
N ILE A 743 -21.87 -11.61 -7.28
CA ILE A 743 -22.86 -10.64 -7.77
C ILE A 743 -22.72 -10.61 -9.28
N LEU A 744 -23.84 -10.76 -9.99
CA LEU A 744 -23.86 -10.62 -11.45
C LEU A 744 -24.13 -9.15 -11.80
N VAL A 745 -23.19 -8.52 -12.49
CA VAL A 745 -23.39 -7.22 -13.13
C VAL A 745 -23.67 -7.48 -14.60
N LYS A 746 -24.88 -7.14 -15.06
CA LYS A 746 -25.25 -7.26 -16.47
C LYS A 746 -24.77 -6.04 -17.24
N GLY A 747 -24.27 -6.28 -18.43
CA GLY A 747 -23.93 -5.25 -19.40
C GLY A 747 -24.04 -5.82 -20.82
N ASP A 748 -23.95 -4.96 -21.83
CA ASP A 748 -24.32 -5.32 -23.20
C ASP A 748 -23.27 -6.22 -23.87
N LEU A 749 -21.97 -6.02 -23.59
CA LEU A 749 -20.87 -6.86 -24.09
C LEU A 749 -20.80 -8.24 -23.40
N GLN A 750 -21.02 -8.28 -22.08
CA GLN A 750 -21.01 -9.51 -21.29
C GLN A 750 -21.61 -9.27 -19.90
N SER A 751 -22.08 -10.35 -19.27
CA SER A 751 -22.36 -10.33 -17.84
C SER A 751 -21.09 -10.63 -17.03
N ILE A 752 -20.78 -9.75 -16.08
CA ILE A 752 -19.61 -9.86 -15.20
C ILE A 752 -20.01 -10.48 -13.86
N TYR A 753 -19.35 -11.57 -13.49
CA TYR A 753 -19.44 -12.12 -12.14
C TYR A 753 -18.43 -11.43 -11.22
N LEU A 754 -18.91 -10.54 -10.36
CA LEU A 754 -18.14 -9.94 -9.28
C LEU A 754 -18.10 -10.88 -8.09
N GLN A 755 -16.91 -11.36 -7.74
CA GLN A 755 -16.72 -12.06 -6.47
C GLN A 755 -16.56 -11.02 -5.36
N SER A 756 -17.59 -10.85 -4.53
CA SER A 756 -17.49 -10.10 -3.29
C SER A 756 -17.28 -11.09 -2.15
N ASN A 757 -16.13 -11.00 -1.47
CA ASN A 757 -15.79 -11.90 -0.35
C ASN A 757 -15.88 -11.19 1.02
N TYR A 758 -16.57 -10.04 1.08
CA TYR A 758 -16.34 -9.03 2.12
C TYR A 758 -17.60 -8.26 2.54
N ASN A 759 -18.79 -8.74 2.16
CA ASN A 759 -20.02 -8.11 2.64
C ASN A 759 -20.27 -8.51 4.11
N VAL A 760 -20.60 -7.54 4.95
CA VAL A 760 -20.86 -7.71 6.40
C VAL A 760 -21.98 -8.72 6.64
N ASP A 761 -22.92 -8.82 5.70
CA ASP A 761 -24.05 -9.76 5.76
C ASP A 761 -23.65 -11.23 5.48
N GLN A 762 -22.39 -11.50 5.11
CA GLN A 762 -21.92 -12.85 4.81
C GLN A 762 -21.44 -13.57 6.06
N LYS A 763 -21.58 -14.90 6.09
CA LYS A 763 -20.99 -15.70 7.16
C LYS A 763 -19.45 -15.65 7.09
N PRO A 764 -18.76 -15.50 8.23
CA PRO A 764 -17.31 -15.57 8.29
C PRO A 764 -16.76 -16.89 7.74
N ASN A 765 -15.59 -16.82 7.09
CA ASN A 765 -14.89 -18.02 6.64
C ASN A 765 -14.06 -18.58 7.81
N THR A 766 -14.64 -19.52 8.57
CA THR A 766 -14.03 -20.09 9.78
C THR A 766 -12.62 -20.63 9.58
N ARG A 767 -12.35 -21.26 8.43
CA ARG A 767 -11.01 -21.79 8.14
C ARG A 767 -9.98 -20.66 8.02
N LYS A 768 -10.33 -19.56 7.35
CA LYS A 768 -9.43 -18.40 7.19
C LYS A 768 -9.30 -17.61 8.48
N GLN A 769 -10.40 -17.35 9.19
CA GLN A 769 -10.40 -16.64 10.47
C GLN A 769 -9.40 -17.29 11.45
N LYS A 770 -9.59 -18.58 11.74
CA LYS A 770 -8.74 -19.30 12.70
C LYS A 770 -7.27 -19.39 12.29
N ASN A 771 -6.99 -19.72 11.02
CA ASN A 771 -5.61 -19.94 10.57
C ASN A 771 -4.82 -18.63 10.41
N ALA A 772 -5.50 -17.51 10.21
CA ALA A 772 -4.86 -16.21 10.01
C ALA A 772 -4.86 -15.35 11.28
N PHE A 773 -5.54 -15.73 12.35
CA PHE A 773 -5.58 -14.91 13.56
C PHE A 773 -4.22 -14.81 14.25
N PRO A 774 -3.51 -15.93 14.58
CA PRO A 774 -2.18 -15.84 15.18
C PRO A 774 -1.20 -14.94 14.40
N PRO A 775 -1.02 -15.09 13.08
CA PRO A 775 -0.07 -14.25 12.35
C PRO A 775 -0.53 -12.79 12.21
N ASN A 776 -1.83 -12.53 12.08
CA ASN A 776 -2.34 -11.16 12.02
C ASN A 776 -2.15 -10.44 13.36
N PHE A 777 -2.36 -11.15 14.48
CA PHE A 777 -2.14 -10.63 15.82
C PHE A 777 -0.67 -10.27 16.04
N ILE A 778 0.27 -11.17 15.70
CA ILE A 778 1.71 -10.87 15.79
C ILE A 778 2.10 -9.70 14.89
N HIS A 779 1.62 -9.64 13.65
CA HIS A 779 1.87 -8.48 12.79
C HIS A 779 1.40 -7.15 13.39
N SER A 780 0.30 -7.16 14.15
CA SER A 780 -0.19 -5.96 14.83
C SER A 780 0.70 -5.54 16.00
N LEU A 781 1.35 -6.50 16.67
CA LEU A 781 2.36 -6.23 17.71
C LEU A 781 3.67 -5.73 17.10
N ASP A 782 4.16 -6.37 16.03
CA ASP A 782 5.33 -5.91 15.26
C ASP A 782 5.13 -4.43 14.84
N SER A 783 3.93 -4.10 14.36
CA SER A 783 3.61 -2.72 13.96
C SER A 783 3.52 -1.76 15.13
N SER A 784 2.88 -2.18 16.24
CA SER A 784 2.81 -1.36 17.46
C SER A 784 4.20 -1.04 18.01
N HIS A 785 5.11 -2.02 18.01
CA HIS A 785 6.50 -1.83 18.39
C HIS A 785 7.21 -0.84 17.45
N MET A 786 7.07 -0.99 16.14
CA MET A 786 7.68 -0.06 15.17
C MET A 786 7.16 1.37 15.35
N MET A 787 5.85 1.55 15.52
CA MET A 787 5.24 2.87 15.74
C MET A 787 5.72 3.52 17.03
N LEU A 788 5.85 2.76 18.13
CA LEU A 788 6.43 3.28 19.37
C LEU A 788 7.89 3.70 19.17
N THR A 789 8.71 2.88 18.52
CA THR A 789 10.11 3.21 18.22
C THR A 789 10.25 4.42 17.29
N ALA A 790 9.23 4.74 16.48
CA ALA A 790 9.23 5.93 15.63
C ALA A 790 8.90 7.21 16.41
N LEU A 791 8.08 7.11 17.47
CA LEU A 791 7.62 8.26 18.26
C LEU A 791 8.60 8.66 19.37
N TYR A 792 9.31 7.71 19.96
CA TYR A 792 10.32 7.91 21.02
C TYR A 792 11.73 8.00 20.43
#